data_AF-A0A1S1RBJ9-F1
#
_entry.id   AF-A0A1S1RBJ9-F1
#
_cell.length_a   1.000
_cell.length_b   1.000
_cell.length_c   1.000
_cell.angle_alpha   90.00
_cell.angle_beta   90.00
_cell.angle_gamma   90.00
#
_symmetry.space_group_name_H-M   'P 1'
#
loop_
_entity.id
_entity.type
_entity.pdbx_description
1 polymer ?
#
loop_
_entity_poly.entity_id
_entity_poly.type
_entity_poly.pdbx_seq_one_letter_code
_entity_poly.pdbx_strand_id
1 'polypeptide(L)'
;MSANVSDAAGADGGADTDDRARAADLARELEEHAHRYYVLDAPTVSDAEYDTLMRELEAIEQRRPDLRTPDSPTQKVAGSYSTLFTPVAHLERLLSLDNVFTEEEFHAWAARAAREQPVTAWLCELKIDGLAVDLVYDNGVLVSAATRGDGRTGEDITPNVRTLRSVPARLRGAGVPELLEVRGEVFFPTARFTELNASLVEAGKAPFANPRNAAAGSLRQKDPRVTAGRPLDMIVHGVGAHRGFEATSQSAAYARLAELGLPVSARHRVFAGVDEVLAFIREWGEHRHDVEHEIDGVVIKVDEFAQQRRLGATSKAPRWAVAFKYPPEEVTTRLRDIKVNVGRTGRVTPFGVLEPVKVAGSTVAMATLHNIDEVGRKGVLIGDTVVVRKAGDVIPEIVSPVVDLRDGSERAFVMPTHCPECGTELGRPEGEVDIRCPNTVSCPAQLRESVFHLASRGALDIDGLGYETATVLLAEGRIRDIGDVFHLTAESFDGLRGFADRKIEQILRGVDAARDRPLWRLLVGLSIRHVGPTAARALARELRSLDAIAAAPAERLAAVDGVGPKIADAVVDWFTDPRHRDLVARLAAGGARLADEGAGEGPGPLDGVTLVITGTLDGWSRDTATEAVQARGGKVTGSVSKKTTFVVAGADPGTAKYEKARSLKIPLLDEAGFTALLDDGVDAAGVHAVLEGDEG
;
A
#
# COMPACT_ATOMS: atom_id res chain seq x y z
N MET A 1 6.23 -3.26 -74.55
CA MET A 1 5.09 -3.69 -73.72
C MET A 1 5.62 -4.75 -72.78
N SER A 2 5.78 -4.35 -71.52
CA SER A 2 6.56 -5.06 -70.50
C SER A 2 5.88 -6.35 -70.04
N ALA A 3 6.72 -7.35 -69.77
CA ALA A 3 6.38 -8.68 -69.31
C ALA A 3 6.46 -8.80 -67.77
N ASN A 4 5.69 -9.76 -67.25
CA ASN A 4 5.77 -10.50 -65.98
C ASN A 4 6.84 -10.10 -64.94
N VAL A 5 6.37 -9.88 -63.70
CA VAL A 5 6.95 -10.51 -62.49
C VAL A 5 5.80 -10.90 -61.55
N SER A 6 5.79 -12.17 -61.18
CA SER A 6 4.90 -12.85 -60.22
C SER A 6 5.56 -12.97 -58.84
N ASP A 7 4.72 -13.01 -57.80
CA ASP A 7 4.87 -13.71 -56.51
C ASP A 7 6.12 -13.47 -55.63
N ALA A 8 5.92 -12.74 -54.52
CA ALA A 8 6.64 -12.90 -53.24
C ALA A 8 6.02 -12.01 -52.14
N ALA A 9 4.86 -12.38 -51.58
CA ALA A 9 4.34 -11.75 -50.36
C ALA A 9 3.38 -12.69 -49.63
N GLY A 10 3.92 -13.67 -48.90
CA GLY A 10 3.07 -14.62 -48.17
C GLY A 10 3.75 -15.49 -47.11
N ALA A 11 5.02 -15.26 -46.75
CA ALA A 11 5.77 -16.14 -45.83
C ALA A 11 6.23 -15.49 -44.52
N ASP A 12 6.14 -14.16 -44.36
CA ASP A 12 6.87 -13.46 -43.29
C ASP A 12 6.09 -13.28 -41.97
N GLY A 13 4.74 -13.27 -42.01
CA GLY A 13 3.92 -13.04 -40.81
C GLY A 13 3.82 -14.24 -39.83
N GLY A 14 4.14 -15.45 -40.30
CA GLY A 14 4.10 -16.67 -39.47
C GLY A 14 5.39 -16.94 -38.70
N ALA A 15 6.54 -16.51 -39.23
CA ALA A 15 7.84 -16.63 -38.54
C ALA A 15 8.02 -15.56 -37.46
N ASP A 16 7.44 -14.37 -37.66
CA ASP A 16 7.50 -13.23 -36.73
C ASP A 16 6.84 -13.54 -35.37
N THR A 17 5.71 -14.25 -35.38
CA THR A 17 4.99 -14.69 -34.18
C THR A 17 5.66 -15.89 -33.48
N ASP A 18 6.29 -16.79 -34.24
CA ASP A 18 6.99 -17.97 -33.73
C ASP A 18 8.30 -17.61 -32.98
N ASP A 19 9.11 -16.71 -33.54
CA ASP A 19 10.36 -16.24 -32.90
C ASP A 19 10.07 -15.53 -31.55
N ARG A 20 8.99 -14.73 -31.47
CA ARG A 20 8.60 -14.03 -30.24
C ARG A 20 8.13 -14.99 -29.15
N ALA A 21 7.32 -15.99 -29.49
CA ALA A 21 6.88 -17.02 -28.56
C ALA A 21 8.06 -17.86 -28.06
N ARG A 22 8.95 -18.27 -28.98
CA ARG A 22 10.13 -19.06 -28.66
C ARG A 22 11.13 -18.30 -27.78
N ALA A 23 11.36 -17.02 -28.04
CA ALA A 23 12.21 -16.17 -27.20
C ALA A 23 11.68 -16.06 -25.76
N ALA A 24 10.36 -15.87 -25.60
CA ALA A 24 9.73 -15.82 -24.28
C ALA A 24 9.86 -17.16 -23.52
N ASP A 25 9.69 -18.28 -24.22
CA ASP A 25 9.87 -19.62 -23.65
C ASP A 25 11.31 -19.89 -23.21
N LEU A 26 12.28 -19.59 -24.06
CA LEU A 26 13.70 -19.73 -23.76
C LEU A 26 14.12 -18.83 -22.60
N ALA A 27 13.66 -17.58 -22.57
CA ALA A 27 13.97 -16.66 -21.48
C ALA A 27 13.49 -17.22 -20.14
N ARG A 28 12.25 -17.72 -20.09
CA ARG A 28 11.65 -18.35 -18.91
C ARG A 28 12.39 -19.62 -18.48
N GLU A 29 12.80 -20.47 -19.42
CA GLU A 29 13.54 -21.70 -19.13
C GLU A 29 14.96 -21.40 -18.59
N LEU A 30 15.67 -20.45 -19.22
CA LEU A 30 16.98 -19.99 -18.78
C LEU A 30 16.94 -19.33 -17.40
N GLU A 31 15.92 -18.54 -17.09
CA GLU A 31 15.77 -17.97 -15.74
C GLU A 31 15.50 -19.03 -14.67
N GLU A 32 14.68 -20.04 -14.98
CA GLU A 32 14.44 -21.16 -14.08
C GLU A 32 15.72 -21.95 -13.82
N HIS A 33 16.48 -22.29 -14.86
CA HIS A 33 17.76 -23.01 -14.69
C HIS A 33 18.78 -22.18 -13.92
N ALA A 34 18.88 -20.87 -14.19
CA ALA A 34 19.76 -19.98 -13.44
C ALA A 34 19.35 -19.90 -11.96
N HIS A 35 18.05 -19.80 -11.66
CA HIS A 35 17.56 -19.81 -10.28
C HIS A 35 17.92 -21.11 -9.56
N ARG A 36 17.70 -22.26 -10.19
CA ARG A 36 18.03 -23.56 -9.61
C ARG A 36 19.53 -23.73 -9.35
N TYR A 37 20.38 -23.27 -10.27
CA TYR A 37 21.84 -23.34 -10.13
C TYR A 37 22.33 -22.38 -9.03
N TYR A 38 21.99 -21.09 -9.12
CA TYR A 38 22.57 -20.05 -8.24
C TYR A 38 21.85 -19.85 -6.91
N VAL A 39 20.57 -20.21 -6.79
CA VAL A 39 19.75 -20.00 -5.57
C VAL A 39 19.52 -21.30 -4.81
N LEU A 40 19.04 -22.32 -5.51
CA LEU A 40 18.65 -23.58 -4.87
C LEU A 40 19.79 -24.58 -4.74
N ASP A 41 20.94 -24.33 -5.37
CA ASP A 41 22.08 -25.26 -5.47
C ASP A 41 21.64 -26.66 -5.95
N ALA A 42 20.70 -26.69 -6.90
CA ALA A 42 20.01 -27.89 -7.38
C ALA A 42 19.74 -27.88 -8.90
N PRO A 43 20.79 -27.79 -9.73
CA PRO A 43 20.66 -27.67 -11.19
C PRO A 43 19.98 -28.90 -11.81
N THR A 44 19.16 -28.67 -12.84
CA THR A 44 18.45 -29.72 -13.60
C THR A 44 18.99 -29.96 -15.00
N VAL A 45 19.86 -29.08 -15.48
CA VAL A 45 20.54 -29.16 -16.77
C VAL A 45 22.03 -28.95 -16.56
N SER A 46 22.84 -29.50 -17.46
CA SER A 46 24.28 -29.26 -17.50
C SER A 46 24.59 -27.87 -18.05
N ASP A 47 25.79 -27.34 -17.74
CA ASP A 47 26.26 -26.07 -18.28
C ASP A 47 26.24 -26.04 -19.83
N ALA A 48 26.51 -27.18 -20.48
CA ALA A 48 26.49 -27.29 -21.94
C ALA A 48 25.07 -27.19 -22.54
N GLU A 49 24.06 -27.71 -21.83
CA GLU A 49 22.66 -27.58 -22.22
C GLU A 49 22.15 -26.16 -21.99
N TYR A 50 22.51 -25.55 -20.85
CA TYR A 50 22.22 -24.14 -20.56
C TYR A 50 22.81 -23.21 -21.62
N ASP A 51 24.09 -23.41 -21.98
CA ASP A 51 24.77 -22.66 -23.03
C ASP A 51 24.10 -22.83 -24.39
N THR A 52 23.54 -24.01 -24.67
CA THR A 52 22.83 -24.27 -25.94
C THR A 52 21.54 -23.46 -26.00
N LEU A 53 20.75 -23.45 -24.93
CA LEU A 53 19.53 -22.64 -24.81
C LEU A 53 19.85 -21.13 -24.86
N MET A 54 20.93 -20.69 -24.21
CA MET A 54 21.38 -19.29 -24.22
C MET A 54 21.77 -18.85 -25.63
N ARG A 55 22.53 -19.67 -26.36
CA ARG A 55 22.89 -19.38 -27.76
C ARG A 55 21.68 -19.36 -28.68
N GLU A 56 20.68 -20.20 -28.43
CA GLU A 56 19.42 -20.18 -29.18
C GLU A 56 18.68 -18.85 -28.98
N LEU A 57 18.58 -18.38 -27.73
CA LEU A 57 17.97 -17.09 -27.40
C LEU A 57 18.75 -15.93 -28.03
N GLU A 58 20.08 -15.92 -27.91
CA GLU A 58 20.95 -14.92 -28.54
C GLU A 58 20.77 -14.90 -30.07
N ALA A 59 20.63 -16.06 -30.70
CA ALA A 59 20.41 -16.15 -32.14
C ALA A 59 19.05 -15.58 -32.56
N ILE A 60 18.01 -15.75 -31.74
CA ILE A 60 16.69 -15.14 -31.98
C ILE A 60 16.80 -13.62 -31.81
N GLU A 61 17.38 -13.12 -30.71
CA GLU A 61 17.54 -11.68 -30.46
C GLU A 61 18.45 -10.97 -31.46
N GLN A 62 19.42 -11.67 -32.06
CA GLN A 62 20.22 -11.13 -33.16
C GLN A 62 19.41 -10.95 -34.44
N ARG A 63 18.49 -11.87 -34.74
CA ARG A 63 17.54 -11.73 -35.86
C ARG A 63 16.44 -10.71 -35.55
N ARG A 64 16.12 -10.54 -34.27
CA ARG A 64 15.03 -9.71 -33.74
C ARG A 64 15.51 -8.78 -32.63
N PRO A 65 16.19 -7.67 -32.97
CA PRO A 65 16.70 -6.72 -31.99
C PRO A 65 15.60 -6.09 -31.12
N ASP A 66 14.34 -6.08 -31.57
CA ASP A 66 13.17 -5.61 -30.81
C ASP A 66 12.85 -6.50 -29.60
N LEU A 67 13.27 -7.77 -29.60
CA LEU A 67 13.05 -8.72 -28.51
C LEU A 67 14.15 -8.66 -27.43
N ARG A 68 15.26 -7.96 -27.71
CA ARG A 68 16.40 -7.82 -26.80
C ARG A 68 16.11 -6.75 -25.75
N THR A 69 15.37 -7.11 -24.71
CA THR A 69 15.02 -6.22 -23.59
C THR A 69 16.11 -6.22 -22.51
N PRO A 70 16.19 -5.18 -21.65
CA PRO A 70 17.08 -5.17 -20.48
C PRO A 70 16.85 -6.36 -19.53
N ASP A 71 15.65 -6.95 -19.56
CA ASP A 71 15.26 -8.08 -18.72
C ASP A 71 15.57 -9.45 -19.34
N SER A 72 16.05 -9.50 -20.59
CA SER A 72 16.45 -10.78 -21.19
C SER A 72 17.62 -11.43 -20.44
N PRO A 73 17.64 -12.77 -20.28
CA PRO A 73 18.79 -13.50 -19.75
C PRO A 73 20.11 -13.17 -20.43
N THR A 74 20.09 -12.81 -21.72
CA THR A 74 21.30 -12.44 -22.49
C THR A 74 21.88 -11.08 -22.07
N GLN A 75 21.09 -10.23 -21.40
CA GLN A 75 21.50 -8.90 -20.92
C GLN A 75 21.88 -8.91 -19.43
N LYS A 76 21.59 -10.00 -18.71
CA LYS A 76 21.85 -10.14 -17.27
C LYS A 76 23.17 -10.88 -17.04
N VAL A 77 23.95 -10.42 -16.05
CA VAL A 77 25.07 -11.22 -15.55
C VAL A 77 24.51 -12.31 -14.64
N ALA A 78 24.78 -13.57 -15.01
CA ALA A 78 24.34 -14.74 -14.26
C ALA A 78 24.75 -14.64 -12.77
N GLY A 79 23.76 -14.73 -11.87
CA GLY A 79 23.96 -14.65 -10.42
C GLY A 79 23.99 -13.23 -9.81
N SER A 80 23.83 -12.16 -10.60
CA SER A 80 23.62 -10.80 -10.07
C SER A 80 22.12 -10.54 -9.85
N TYR A 81 21.72 -10.29 -8.60
CA TYR A 81 20.33 -9.94 -8.27
C TYR A 81 20.16 -8.42 -8.16
N SER A 82 19.03 -7.91 -8.66
CA SER A 82 18.67 -6.50 -8.53
C SER A 82 18.67 -6.07 -7.05
N THR A 83 19.15 -4.86 -6.79
CA THR A 83 19.15 -4.28 -5.44
C THR A 83 17.85 -3.53 -5.11
N LEU A 84 16.90 -3.48 -6.04
CA LEU A 84 15.61 -2.78 -5.95
C LEU A 84 14.48 -3.74 -6.31
N PHE A 85 13.42 -3.75 -5.51
CA PHE A 85 12.19 -4.48 -5.83
C PHE A 85 11.41 -3.71 -6.90
N THR A 86 11.12 -4.37 -8.02
CA THR A 86 10.37 -3.78 -9.12
C THR A 86 8.87 -3.71 -8.76
N PRO A 87 8.17 -2.60 -9.03
CA PRO A 87 6.72 -2.56 -8.87
C PRO A 87 6.01 -3.47 -9.88
N VAL A 88 5.04 -4.26 -9.43
CA VAL A 88 4.23 -5.16 -10.27
C VAL A 88 2.75 -4.83 -10.08
N ALA A 89 2.03 -4.58 -11.18
CA ALA A 89 0.59 -4.39 -11.14
C ALA A 89 -0.11 -5.75 -10.98
N HIS A 90 -1.06 -5.84 -10.05
CA HIS A 90 -1.91 -7.02 -9.88
C HIS A 90 -2.95 -7.08 -11.00
N LEU A 91 -3.20 -8.27 -11.56
CA LEU A 91 -4.17 -8.47 -12.64
C LEU A 91 -5.59 -8.13 -12.17
N GLU A 92 -5.94 -8.59 -10.96
CA GLU A 92 -7.11 -8.13 -10.24
C GLU A 92 -6.70 -7.43 -8.93
N ARG A 93 -7.45 -6.41 -8.52
CA ARG A 93 -7.16 -5.67 -7.29
C ARG A 93 -7.26 -6.57 -6.05
N LEU A 94 -6.20 -6.60 -5.24
CA LEU A 94 -6.23 -7.19 -3.91
C LEU A 94 -6.89 -6.22 -2.91
N LEU A 95 -8.01 -6.65 -2.33
CA LEU A 95 -8.74 -5.88 -1.33
C LEU A 95 -8.30 -6.24 0.10
N SER A 96 -8.61 -5.37 1.05
CA SER A 96 -8.55 -5.72 2.48
C SER A 96 -9.89 -6.32 2.92
N LEU A 97 -9.94 -6.89 4.12
CA LEU A 97 -11.20 -7.30 4.76
C LEU A 97 -11.66 -6.20 5.73
N ASP A 98 -12.97 -6.02 5.84
CA ASP A 98 -13.56 -5.33 6.98
C ASP A 98 -13.49 -6.24 8.22
N ASN A 99 -13.44 -5.64 9.41
CA ASN A 99 -13.32 -6.37 10.67
C ASN A 99 -14.63 -6.30 11.46
N VAL A 100 -14.93 -7.38 12.17
CA VAL A 100 -15.89 -7.44 13.27
C VAL A 100 -15.20 -8.03 14.49
N PHE A 101 -15.60 -7.61 15.68
CA PHE A 101 -14.96 -7.98 16.95
C PHE A 101 -15.93 -8.66 17.93
N THR A 102 -17.23 -8.60 17.68
CA THR A 102 -18.25 -9.22 18.52
C THR A 102 -19.24 -10.05 17.72
N GLU A 103 -19.94 -10.97 18.38
CA GLU A 103 -20.97 -11.80 17.76
C GLU A 103 -22.13 -10.93 17.22
N GLU A 104 -22.47 -9.84 17.90
CA GLU A 104 -23.51 -8.89 17.46
C GLU A 104 -23.12 -8.17 16.17
N GLU A 105 -21.86 -7.70 16.09
CA GLU A 105 -21.33 -7.08 14.87
C GLU A 105 -21.32 -8.08 13.70
N PHE A 106 -20.96 -9.34 13.97
CA PHE A 106 -21.00 -10.41 12.99
C PHE A 106 -22.43 -10.71 12.51
N HIS A 107 -23.39 -10.83 13.41
CA HIS A 107 -24.81 -11.00 13.05
C HIS A 107 -25.32 -9.86 12.19
N ALA A 108 -24.97 -8.61 12.52
CA ALA A 108 -25.36 -7.44 11.73
C ALA A 108 -24.74 -7.45 10.32
N TRP A 109 -23.49 -7.91 10.19
CA TRP A 109 -22.86 -8.12 8.89
C TRP A 109 -23.54 -9.25 8.10
N ALA A 110 -23.76 -10.41 8.71
CA ALA A 110 -24.38 -11.57 8.07
C ALA A 110 -25.81 -11.27 7.58
N ALA A 111 -26.61 -10.58 8.40
CA ALA A 111 -27.96 -10.14 8.02
C ALA A 111 -27.95 -9.16 6.83
N ARG A 112 -26.92 -8.31 6.73
CA ARG A 112 -26.75 -7.40 5.60
C ARG A 112 -26.31 -8.14 4.33
N ALA A 113 -25.44 -9.13 4.43
CA ALA A 113 -25.05 -9.99 3.31
C ALA A 113 -26.24 -10.82 2.80
N ALA A 114 -27.12 -11.29 3.70
CA ALA A 114 -28.31 -12.06 3.37
C ALA A 114 -29.55 -11.22 2.98
N ARG A 115 -29.44 -9.88 2.92
CA ARG A 115 -30.58 -8.98 2.74
C ARG A 115 -31.23 -9.10 1.35
N GLU A 116 -30.42 -9.21 0.30
CA GLU A 116 -30.92 -9.30 -1.07
C GLU A 116 -31.29 -10.74 -1.46
N GLN A 117 -30.55 -11.71 -0.92
CA GLN A 117 -30.77 -13.14 -1.14
C GLN A 117 -30.27 -13.92 0.09
N PRO A 118 -30.95 -15.00 0.52
CA PRO A 118 -30.45 -15.89 1.55
C PRO A 118 -29.09 -16.48 1.18
N VAL A 119 -28.12 -16.40 2.10
CA VAL A 119 -26.83 -17.09 1.97
C VAL A 119 -27.00 -18.51 2.48
N THR A 120 -26.72 -19.49 1.62
CA THR A 120 -26.89 -20.92 1.88
C THR A 120 -25.62 -21.62 2.34
N ALA A 121 -24.46 -20.98 2.13
CA ALA A 121 -23.15 -21.54 2.44
C ALA A 121 -22.15 -20.44 2.82
N TRP A 122 -21.55 -20.60 4.01
CA TRP A 122 -20.52 -19.74 4.58
C TRP A 122 -19.21 -20.52 4.64
N LEU A 123 -18.22 -20.11 3.87
CA LEU A 123 -16.87 -20.64 4.00
C LEU A 123 -16.14 -19.92 5.13
N CYS A 124 -15.65 -20.70 6.08
CA CYS A 124 -14.83 -20.23 7.19
C CYS A 124 -13.41 -20.79 7.07
N GLU A 125 -12.43 -19.93 7.28
CA GLU A 125 -11.02 -20.27 7.26
C GLU A 125 -10.27 -19.50 8.34
N LEU A 126 -9.15 -20.03 8.79
CA LEU A 126 -8.34 -19.37 9.81
C LEU A 126 -7.63 -18.16 9.20
N LYS A 127 -7.67 -17.03 9.91
CA LYS A 127 -7.04 -15.80 9.46
C LYS A 127 -5.55 -15.83 9.84
N ILE A 128 -4.73 -16.22 8.88
CA ILE A 128 -3.28 -16.36 9.02
C ILE A 128 -2.65 -14.99 9.32
N ASP A 129 -1.81 -14.91 10.35
CA ASP A 129 -1.05 -13.70 10.66
C ASP A 129 0.28 -13.68 9.89
N GLY A 130 0.21 -13.35 8.60
CA GLY A 130 1.36 -13.37 7.69
C GLY A 130 1.46 -12.14 6.79
N LEU A 131 2.01 -12.38 5.60
CA LEU A 131 2.09 -11.43 4.50
C LEU A 131 1.33 -11.95 3.28
N ALA A 132 0.35 -11.17 2.83
CA ALA A 132 -0.39 -11.43 1.61
C ALA A 132 0.52 -11.39 0.37
N VAL A 133 0.45 -12.45 -0.42
CA VAL A 133 1.19 -12.66 -1.67
C VAL A 133 0.22 -13.04 -2.78
N ASP A 134 0.44 -12.45 -3.94
CA ASP A 134 -0.24 -12.79 -5.19
C ASP A 134 0.70 -13.63 -6.07
N LEU A 135 0.18 -14.70 -6.68
CA LEU A 135 0.89 -15.58 -7.60
C LEU A 135 0.18 -15.59 -8.95
N VAL A 136 0.91 -15.37 -10.03
CA VAL A 136 0.37 -15.49 -11.40
C VAL A 136 1.01 -16.67 -12.09
N TYR A 137 0.16 -17.61 -12.50
CA TYR A 137 0.52 -18.74 -13.34
C TYR A 137 0.01 -18.51 -14.77
N ASP A 138 0.90 -18.62 -15.74
CA ASP A 138 0.60 -18.60 -17.17
C ASP A 138 0.88 -19.99 -17.74
N ASN A 139 -0.15 -20.62 -18.33
CA ASN A 139 -0.13 -22.00 -18.80
C ASN A 139 0.48 -22.97 -17.77
N GLY A 140 0.11 -22.75 -16.50
CA GLY A 140 0.57 -23.53 -15.36
C GLY A 140 1.99 -23.26 -14.88
N VAL A 141 2.71 -22.26 -15.39
CA VAL A 141 4.06 -21.91 -14.91
C VAL A 141 4.04 -20.61 -14.14
N LEU A 142 4.70 -20.58 -12.98
CA LEU A 142 4.77 -19.38 -12.13
C LEU A 142 5.61 -18.30 -12.82
N VAL A 143 4.93 -17.27 -13.33
CA VAL A 143 5.56 -16.15 -14.06
C VAL A 143 5.78 -14.92 -13.19
N SER A 144 4.95 -14.71 -12.17
CA SER A 144 5.08 -13.57 -11.25
C SER A 144 4.59 -13.93 -9.86
N ALA A 145 5.26 -13.38 -8.85
CA ALA A 145 4.75 -13.31 -7.49
C ALA A 145 4.98 -11.91 -6.91
N ALA A 146 3.96 -11.33 -6.31
CA ALA A 146 4.01 -9.95 -5.81
C ALA A 146 3.48 -9.83 -4.39
N THR A 147 4.05 -8.92 -3.61
CA THR A 147 3.43 -8.52 -2.33
C THR A 147 2.14 -7.75 -2.59
N ARG A 148 1.23 -7.67 -1.61
CA ARG A 148 -0.01 -6.88 -1.78
C ARG A 148 0.24 -5.41 -2.16
N GLY A 149 1.24 -4.77 -1.56
CA GLY A 149 1.46 -3.32 -1.65
C GLY A 149 0.21 -2.51 -1.28
N ASP A 150 -0.24 -1.63 -2.17
CA ASP A 150 -1.46 -0.82 -2.01
C ASP A 150 -2.75 -1.53 -2.47
N GLY A 151 -2.63 -2.78 -2.94
CA GLY A 151 -3.70 -3.61 -3.49
C GLY A 151 -3.87 -3.48 -5.01
N ARG A 152 -3.21 -2.52 -5.66
CA ARG A 152 -3.11 -2.39 -7.13
C ARG A 152 -1.72 -2.72 -7.62
N THR A 153 -0.71 -2.25 -6.91
CA THR A 153 0.70 -2.45 -7.23
C THR A 153 1.40 -3.04 -6.03
N GLY A 154 2.05 -4.17 -6.26
CA GLY A 154 2.91 -4.89 -5.35
C GLY A 154 4.39 -4.68 -5.63
N GLU A 155 5.21 -5.28 -4.79
CA GLU A 155 6.65 -5.46 -5.05
C GLU A 155 6.87 -6.87 -5.61
N ASP A 156 7.62 -6.99 -6.72
CA ASP A 156 8.04 -8.27 -7.28
C ASP A 156 8.91 -9.03 -6.28
N ILE A 157 8.45 -10.22 -5.89
CA ILE A 157 9.14 -11.15 -5.01
C ILE A 157 9.22 -12.54 -5.63
N THR A 158 9.09 -12.64 -6.96
CA THR A 158 9.13 -13.90 -7.71
C THR A 158 10.36 -14.75 -7.38
N PRO A 159 11.60 -14.20 -7.35
CA PRO A 159 12.79 -14.98 -7.03
C PRO A 159 12.77 -15.55 -5.60
N ASN A 160 12.19 -14.81 -4.66
CA ASN A 160 12.07 -15.19 -3.25
C ASN A 160 10.96 -16.24 -3.06
N VAL A 161 9.81 -16.07 -3.71
CA VAL A 161 8.70 -17.02 -3.64
C VAL A 161 9.07 -18.37 -4.25
N ARG A 162 9.85 -18.38 -5.34
CA ARG A 162 10.39 -19.61 -5.94
C ARG A 162 11.27 -20.44 -4.98
N THR A 163 11.73 -19.88 -3.86
CA THR A 163 12.48 -20.64 -2.85
C THR A 163 11.59 -21.37 -1.84
N LEU A 164 10.27 -21.08 -1.80
CA LEU A 164 9.33 -21.72 -0.89
C LEU A 164 8.92 -23.08 -1.44
N ARG A 165 9.19 -24.15 -0.68
CA ARG A 165 8.89 -25.53 -1.11
C ARG A 165 7.40 -25.80 -1.32
N SER A 166 6.54 -25.07 -0.62
CA SER A 166 5.09 -25.19 -0.73
C SER A 166 4.51 -24.52 -1.97
N VAL A 167 5.27 -23.67 -2.66
CA VAL A 167 4.82 -23.01 -3.89
C VAL A 167 5.40 -23.76 -5.10
N PRO A 168 4.56 -24.43 -5.91
CA PRO A 168 5.05 -25.16 -7.07
C PRO A 168 5.46 -24.19 -8.19
N ALA A 169 6.66 -24.37 -8.77
CA ALA A 169 7.04 -23.61 -9.97
C ALA A 169 6.15 -23.93 -11.19
N ARG A 170 5.56 -25.12 -11.21
CA ARG A 170 4.59 -25.57 -12.22
C ARG A 170 3.40 -26.27 -11.58
N LEU A 171 2.20 -25.86 -11.94
CA LEU A 171 0.95 -26.53 -11.58
C LEU A 171 0.92 -27.95 -12.16
N ARG A 172 0.27 -28.85 -11.45
CA ARG A 172 0.18 -30.28 -11.79
C ARG A 172 -1.26 -30.68 -12.07
N GLY A 173 -1.48 -31.87 -12.60
CA GLY A 173 -2.82 -32.43 -12.82
C GLY A 173 -3.40 -32.09 -14.20
N ALA A 174 -4.59 -32.62 -14.47
CA ALA A 174 -5.32 -32.38 -15.72
C ALA A 174 -6.02 -31.02 -15.71
N GLY A 175 -6.22 -30.38 -16.87
CA GLY A 175 -6.99 -29.13 -16.99
C GLY A 175 -6.29 -27.92 -16.37
N VAL A 176 -4.98 -27.80 -16.57
CA VAL A 176 -4.19 -26.63 -16.16
C VAL A 176 -4.76 -25.38 -16.82
N PRO A 177 -5.10 -24.32 -16.06
CA PRO A 177 -5.64 -23.09 -16.64
C PRO A 177 -4.62 -22.37 -17.52
N GLU A 178 -5.12 -21.66 -18.53
CA GLU A 178 -4.31 -20.76 -19.36
C GLU A 178 -3.76 -19.60 -18.51
N LEU A 179 -4.59 -19.06 -17.61
CA LEU A 179 -4.20 -18.00 -16.68
C LEU A 179 -4.83 -18.28 -15.31
N LEU A 180 -4.03 -18.18 -14.26
CA LEU A 180 -4.52 -18.31 -12.89
C LEU A 180 -3.75 -17.39 -11.94
N GLU A 181 -4.43 -16.35 -11.44
CA GLU A 181 -4.02 -15.55 -10.29
C GLU A 181 -4.48 -16.25 -9.00
N VAL A 182 -3.55 -16.55 -8.09
CA VAL A 182 -3.79 -17.21 -6.81
C VAL A 182 -3.28 -16.33 -5.69
N ARG A 183 -4.14 -16.08 -4.71
CA ARG A 183 -3.82 -15.26 -3.54
C ARG A 183 -3.58 -16.16 -2.35
N GLY A 184 -2.57 -15.84 -1.55
CA GLY A 184 -2.27 -16.58 -0.34
C GLY A 184 -1.56 -15.73 0.69
N GLU A 185 -1.24 -16.36 1.81
CA GLU A 185 -0.48 -15.75 2.89
C GLU A 185 0.81 -16.54 3.07
N VAL A 186 1.95 -15.84 3.03
CA VAL A 186 3.24 -16.37 3.45
C VAL A 186 3.41 -16.12 4.94
N PHE A 187 3.76 -17.16 5.68
CA PHE A 187 3.89 -17.11 7.14
C PHE A 187 5.06 -17.97 7.63
N PHE A 188 5.35 -17.83 8.92
CA PHE A 188 6.27 -18.70 9.62
C PHE A 188 5.50 -19.75 10.43
N PRO A 189 5.75 -21.06 10.21
CA PRO A 189 5.25 -22.07 11.12
C PRO A 189 5.83 -21.87 12.52
N THR A 190 4.99 -21.91 13.56
CA THR A 190 5.34 -21.56 14.94
C THR A 190 6.54 -22.35 15.47
N ALA A 191 6.56 -23.67 15.19
CA ALA A 191 7.68 -24.54 15.59
C ALA A 191 8.99 -24.14 14.90
N ARG A 192 8.96 -23.94 13.57
CA ARG A 192 10.15 -23.58 12.79
C ARG A 192 10.64 -22.16 13.08
N PHE A 193 9.75 -21.24 13.43
CA PHE A 193 10.11 -19.90 13.92
C PHE A 193 10.87 -19.97 15.25
N THR A 194 10.41 -20.82 16.16
CA THR A 194 11.04 -21.02 17.46
C THR A 194 12.46 -21.58 17.29
N GLU A 195 12.63 -22.59 16.43
CA GLU A 195 13.93 -23.15 16.07
C GLU A 195 14.87 -22.10 15.43
N LEU A 196 14.35 -21.31 14.49
CA LEU A 196 15.12 -20.23 13.86
C LEU A 196 15.61 -19.22 14.90
N ASN A 197 14.75 -18.80 15.81
CA ASN A 197 15.13 -17.86 16.87
C ASN A 197 16.16 -18.45 17.84
N ALA A 198 16.02 -19.73 18.20
CA ALA A 198 17.03 -20.42 19.01
C ALA A 198 18.41 -20.41 18.32
N SER A 199 18.46 -20.74 17.02
CA SER A 199 19.70 -20.72 16.23
C SER A 199 20.33 -19.33 16.13
N LEU A 200 19.51 -18.27 16.06
CA LEU A 200 20.00 -16.89 16.04
C LEU A 200 20.64 -16.50 17.37
N VAL A 201 20.01 -16.87 18.49
CA VAL A 201 20.54 -16.61 19.84
C VAL A 201 21.84 -17.37 20.07
N GLU A 202 21.92 -18.64 19.68
CA GLU A 202 23.16 -19.43 19.74
C GLU A 202 24.30 -18.81 18.92
N ALA A 203 23.97 -18.22 17.77
CA ALA A 203 24.91 -17.47 16.93
C ALA A 203 25.20 -16.04 17.42
N GLY A 204 24.71 -15.64 18.60
CA GLY A 204 24.92 -14.30 19.17
C GLY A 204 24.16 -13.17 18.47
N LYS A 205 23.14 -13.49 17.68
CA LYS A 205 22.29 -12.53 16.95
C LYS A 205 20.99 -12.30 17.70
N ALA A 206 20.39 -11.13 17.48
CA ALA A 206 19.07 -10.81 18.03
C ALA A 206 18.00 -11.73 17.40
N PRO A 207 17.11 -12.34 18.20
CA PRO A 207 15.98 -13.11 17.67
C PRO A 207 14.95 -12.17 17.04
N PHE A 208 14.14 -12.72 16.14
CA PHE A 208 12.99 -12.01 15.59
C PHE A 208 11.87 -11.85 16.63
N ALA A 209 11.19 -10.71 16.56
CA ALA A 209 10.15 -10.35 17.52
C ALA A 209 8.87 -11.21 17.36
N ASN A 210 8.25 -11.21 16.17
CA ASN A 210 7.05 -12.01 15.92
C ASN A 210 7.10 -12.70 14.55
N PRO A 211 6.39 -13.82 14.38
CA PRO A 211 6.28 -14.54 13.11
C PRO A 211 5.88 -13.66 11.93
N ARG A 212 4.88 -12.79 12.08
CA ARG A 212 4.38 -11.94 10.97
C ARG A 212 5.45 -11.03 10.36
N ASN A 213 6.09 -10.20 11.20
CA ASN A 213 7.12 -9.26 10.76
C ASN A 213 8.37 -10.00 10.29
N ALA A 214 8.69 -11.11 10.95
CA ALA A 214 9.78 -11.96 10.51
C ALA A 214 9.51 -12.51 9.11
N ALA A 215 8.29 -12.97 8.82
CA ALA A 215 7.93 -13.53 7.53
C ALA A 215 8.04 -12.47 6.44
N ALA A 216 7.49 -11.28 6.68
CA ALA A 216 7.61 -10.16 5.75
C ALA A 216 9.07 -9.76 5.48
N GLY A 217 9.89 -9.66 6.52
CA GLY A 217 11.31 -9.35 6.38
C GLY A 217 12.10 -10.47 5.70
N SER A 218 11.76 -11.72 5.97
CA SER A 218 12.42 -12.92 5.41
C SER A 218 12.10 -13.14 3.94
N LEU A 219 10.89 -12.76 3.51
CA LEU A 219 10.48 -12.84 2.12
C LEU A 219 11.03 -11.68 1.28
N ARG A 220 11.16 -10.49 1.87
CA ARG A 220 11.65 -9.28 1.19
C ARG A 220 13.16 -9.13 1.29
N GLN A 221 13.89 -10.16 0.85
CA GLN A 221 15.36 -10.15 0.81
C GLN A 221 15.85 -9.87 -0.61
N LYS A 222 16.84 -8.99 -0.76
CA LYS A 222 17.45 -8.70 -2.07
C LYS A 222 18.16 -9.93 -2.65
N ASP A 223 18.72 -10.76 -1.77
CA ASP A 223 19.30 -12.04 -2.14
C ASP A 223 18.31 -13.16 -1.79
N PRO A 224 17.70 -13.83 -2.79
CA PRO A 224 16.72 -14.88 -2.54
C PRO A 224 17.31 -16.09 -1.81
N ARG A 225 18.63 -16.29 -1.81
CA ARG A 225 19.28 -17.35 -1.01
C ARG A 225 19.09 -17.13 0.49
N VAL A 226 18.98 -15.88 0.92
CA VAL A 226 18.64 -15.57 2.32
C VAL A 226 17.24 -16.06 2.63
N THR A 227 16.27 -15.84 1.73
CA THR A 227 14.90 -16.37 1.85
C THR A 227 14.88 -17.90 1.81
N ALA A 228 15.67 -18.54 0.94
CA ALA A 228 15.77 -20.00 0.86
C ALA A 228 16.23 -20.64 2.17
N GLY A 229 17.08 -19.95 2.93
CA GLY A 229 17.52 -20.35 4.27
C GLY A 229 16.49 -20.09 5.39
N ARG A 230 15.32 -19.50 5.08
CA ARG A 230 14.25 -19.26 6.06
C ARG A 230 13.16 -20.31 5.90
N PRO A 231 12.68 -20.90 7.01
CA PRO A 231 11.63 -21.92 6.96
C PRO A 231 10.23 -21.30 6.77
N LEU A 232 10.04 -20.48 5.73
CA LEU A 232 8.76 -19.92 5.35
C LEU A 232 7.83 -20.98 4.76
N ASP A 233 6.54 -20.78 4.93
CA ASP A 233 5.50 -21.58 4.31
C ASP A 233 4.39 -20.67 3.74
N MET A 234 3.51 -21.25 2.91
CA MET A 234 2.42 -20.52 2.27
C MET A 234 1.15 -21.34 2.30
N ILE A 235 0.01 -20.67 2.49
CA ILE A 235 -1.33 -21.22 2.27
C ILE A 235 -2.10 -20.28 1.34
N VAL A 236 -2.77 -20.84 0.33
CA VAL A 236 -3.62 -20.10 -0.60
C VAL A 236 -5.04 -19.95 -0.05
N HIS A 237 -5.63 -18.77 -0.25
CA HIS A 237 -6.94 -18.38 0.30
C HIS A 237 -7.79 -17.58 -0.69
N GLY A 238 -7.39 -17.49 -1.96
CA GLY A 238 -8.18 -16.76 -2.94
C GLY A 238 -7.76 -17.04 -4.37
N VAL A 239 -8.67 -16.70 -5.28
CA VAL A 239 -8.45 -16.71 -6.72
C VAL A 239 -8.74 -15.30 -7.22
N GLY A 240 -7.88 -14.78 -8.09
CA GLY A 240 -8.06 -13.49 -8.76
C GLY A 240 -8.43 -13.69 -10.24
N ALA A 241 -7.77 -12.97 -11.14
CA ALA A 241 -7.97 -13.14 -12.58
C ALA A 241 -7.66 -14.57 -13.06
N HIS A 242 -8.57 -15.17 -13.84
CA HIS A 242 -8.37 -16.51 -14.34
C HIS A 242 -9.03 -16.75 -15.71
N ARG A 243 -8.42 -17.64 -16.53
CA ARG A 243 -8.97 -18.18 -17.78
C ARG A 243 -8.70 -19.68 -17.84
N GLY A 244 -9.71 -20.48 -18.18
CA GLY A 244 -9.62 -21.94 -18.14
C GLY A 244 -9.64 -22.53 -16.72
N PHE A 245 -10.09 -21.77 -15.71
CA PHE A 245 -10.32 -22.25 -14.34
C PHE A 245 -11.81 -22.21 -14.04
N GLU A 246 -12.43 -23.37 -13.84
CA GLU A 246 -13.85 -23.50 -13.55
C GLU A 246 -14.09 -23.83 -12.07
N ALA A 247 -14.77 -22.94 -11.37
CA ALA A 247 -15.27 -23.18 -10.01
C ALA A 247 -16.53 -22.36 -9.77
N THR A 248 -17.52 -22.96 -9.08
CA THR A 248 -18.80 -22.30 -8.76
C THR A 248 -18.78 -21.62 -7.39
N SER A 249 -17.90 -22.07 -6.50
CA SER A 249 -17.74 -21.58 -5.13
C SER A 249 -16.27 -21.52 -4.71
N GLN A 250 -15.98 -20.79 -3.64
CA GLN A 250 -14.67 -20.68 -3.03
C GLN A 250 -14.17 -22.04 -2.54
N SER A 251 -15.04 -22.84 -1.92
CA SER A 251 -14.75 -24.22 -1.50
C SER A 251 -14.38 -25.13 -2.67
N ALA A 252 -15.09 -25.05 -3.80
CA ALA A 252 -14.77 -25.80 -5.01
C ALA A 252 -13.44 -25.34 -5.61
N ALA A 253 -13.17 -24.02 -5.59
CA ALA A 253 -11.89 -23.49 -6.01
C ALA A 253 -10.74 -24.03 -5.14
N TYR A 254 -10.91 -24.13 -3.82
CA TYR A 254 -9.90 -24.71 -2.93
C TYR A 254 -9.61 -26.17 -3.21
N ALA A 255 -10.64 -26.99 -3.45
CA ALA A 255 -10.45 -28.37 -3.88
C ALA A 255 -9.62 -28.42 -5.18
N ARG A 256 -9.95 -27.54 -6.14
CA ARG A 256 -9.25 -27.46 -7.41
C ARG A 256 -7.80 -26.98 -7.30
N LEU A 257 -7.53 -25.97 -6.47
CA LEU A 257 -6.17 -25.49 -6.22
C LEU A 257 -5.31 -26.59 -5.58
N ALA A 258 -5.88 -27.38 -4.67
CA ALA A 258 -5.19 -28.52 -4.07
C ALA A 258 -4.83 -29.60 -5.12
N GLU A 259 -5.75 -29.92 -6.06
CA GLU A 259 -5.46 -30.83 -7.18
C GLU A 259 -4.32 -30.31 -8.07
N LEU A 260 -4.24 -28.99 -8.26
CA LEU A 260 -3.17 -28.33 -9.02
C LEU A 260 -1.83 -28.31 -8.27
N GLY A 261 -1.79 -28.76 -7.02
CA GLY A 261 -0.60 -28.85 -6.18
C GLY A 261 -0.32 -27.62 -5.32
N LEU A 262 -1.27 -26.70 -5.19
CA LEU A 262 -1.15 -25.51 -4.34
C LEU A 262 -1.51 -25.82 -2.87
N PRO A 263 -0.88 -25.14 -1.91
CA PRO A 263 -1.04 -25.44 -0.49
C PRO A 263 -2.33 -24.83 0.06
N VAL A 264 -3.36 -25.66 0.23
CA VAL A 264 -4.66 -25.24 0.79
C VAL A 264 -4.79 -25.70 2.24
N SER A 265 -5.36 -24.87 3.11
CA SER A 265 -5.57 -25.24 4.51
C SER A 265 -6.55 -26.41 4.66
N ALA A 266 -6.18 -27.41 5.46
CA ALA A 266 -7.06 -28.52 5.84
C ALA A 266 -8.18 -28.11 6.82
N ARG A 267 -8.12 -26.88 7.36
CA ARG A 267 -9.02 -26.38 8.41
C ARG A 267 -10.14 -25.48 7.90
N HIS A 268 -10.22 -25.22 6.60
CA HIS A 268 -11.40 -24.53 6.06
C HIS A 268 -12.64 -25.42 6.19
N ARG A 269 -13.80 -24.82 6.46
CA ARG A 269 -15.09 -25.51 6.59
C ARG A 269 -16.18 -24.67 5.95
N VAL A 270 -17.22 -25.34 5.44
CA VAL A 270 -18.41 -24.68 4.89
C VAL A 270 -19.58 -24.99 5.80
N PHE A 271 -20.30 -23.95 6.22
CA PHE A 271 -21.44 -24.03 7.12
C PHE A 271 -22.71 -23.51 6.47
N ALA A 272 -23.87 -24.05 6.84
CA ALA A 272 -25.15 -23.61 6.30
C ALA A 272 -25.73 -22.43 7.09
N GLY A 273 -25.39 -22.34 8.40
CA GLY A 273 -25.96 -21.36 9.31
C GLY A 273 -24.93 -20.49 10.03
N VAL A 274 -25.35 -19.28 10.40
CA VAL A 274 -24.55 -18.32 11.18
C VAL A 274 -24.17 -18.87 12.56
N ASP A 275 -25.04 -19.67 13.19
CA ASP A 275 -24.77 -20.26 14.51
C ASP A 275 -23.62 -21.28 14.46
N GLU A 276 -23.53 -22.06 13.38
CA GLU A 276 -22.42 -23.00 13.15
C GLU A 276 -21.11 -22.24 12.91
N VAL A 277 -21.16 -21.13 12.17
CA VAL A 277 -20.01 -20.24 11.97
C VAL A 277 -19.52 -19.67 13.31
N LEU A 278 -20.44 -19.23 14.17
CA LEU A 278 -20.09 -18.74 15.52
C LEU A 278 -19.49 -19.85 16.39
N ALA A 279 -19.96 -21.09 16.28
CA ALA A 279 -19.35 -22.22 16.96
C ALA A 279 -17.90 -22.44 16.50
N PHE A 280 -17.65 -22.38 15.19
CA PHE A 280 -16.30 -22.46 14.62
C PHE A 280 -15.39 -21.31 15.08
N ILE A 281 -15.92 -20.09 15.16
CA ILE A 281 -15.20 -18.91 15.69
C ILE A 281 -14.79 -19.15 17.14
N ARG A 282 -15.69 -19.65 18.00
CA ARG A 282 -15.39 -19.94 19.41
C ARG A 282 -14.36 -21.06 19.56
N GLU A 283 -14.53 -22.17 18.84
CA GLU A 283 -13.60 -23.30 18.84
C GLU A 283 -12.17 -22.85 18.56
N TRP A 284 -11.95 -22.12 17.46
CA TRP A 284 -10.61 -21.64 17.10
C TRP A 284 -10.13 -20.46 17.93
N GLY A 285 -11.03 -19.76 18.64
CA GLY A 285 -10.64 -18.76 19.63
C GLY A 285 -9.97 -19.41 20.84
N GLU A 286 -10.51 -20.54 21.29
CA GLU A 286 -9.94 -21.36 22.37
C GLU A 286 -8.65 -22.07 21.93
N HIS A 287 -8.61 -22.57 20.69
CA HIS A 287 -7.51 -23.38 20.14
C HIS A 287 -6.53 -22.58 19.27
N ARG A 288 -6.50 -21.24 19.42
CA ARG A 288 -5.71 -20.34 18.55
C ARG A 288 -4.21 -20.64 18.54
N HIS A 289 -3.70 -21.28 19.60
CA HIS A 289 -2.29 -21.62 19.78
C HIS A 289 -1.95 -23.05 19.34
N ASP A 290 -2.94 -23.84 18.94
CA ASP A 290 -2.77 -25.25 18.55
C ASP A 290 -2.51 -25.42 17.05
N VAL A 291 -2.57 -24.31 16.29
CA VAL A 291 -2.38 -24.28 14.84
C VAL A 291 -0.88 -24.16 14.50
N GLU A 292 -0.48 -24.68 13.34
CA GLU A 292 0.90 -24.60 12.85
C GLU A 292 1.43 -23.18 12.68
N HIS A 293 0.57 -22.16 12.69
CA HIS A 293 0.91 -20.75 12.52
C HIS A 293 0.05 -19.87 13.42
N GLU A 294 0.52 -18.66 13.70
CA GLU A 294 -0.28 -17.65 14.41
C GLU A 294 -1.52 -17.26 13.59
N ILE A 295 -2.64 -17.07 14.29
CA ILE A 295 -3.90 -16.60 13.73
C ILE A 295 -4.41 -15.39 14.52
N ASP A 296 -4.96 -14.40 13.83
CA ASP A 296 -5.56 -13.20 14.45
C ASP A 296 -7.11 -13.20 14.36
N GLY A 297 -7.70 -14.31 13.92
CA GLY A 297 -9.14 -14.42 13.74
C GLY A 297 -9.58 -15.55 12.83
N VAL A 298 -10.83 -15.46 12.38
CA VAL A 298 -11.43 -16.28 11.33
C VAL A 298 -11.90 -15.37 10.21
N VAL A 299 -11.66 -15.77 8.95
CA VAL A 299 -12.26 -15.13 7.79
C VAL A 299 -13.53 -15.90 7.41
N ILE A 300 -14.62 -15.17 7.25
CA ILE A 300 -15.92 -15.70 6.85
C ILE A 300 -16.24 -15.12 5.47
N LYS A 301 -16.55 -16.00 4.51
CA LYS A 301 -16.88 -15.66 3.13
C LYS A 301 -18.23 -16.27 2.76
N VAL A 302 -19.03 -15.56 1.97
CA VAL A 302 -20.11 -16.18 1.20
C VAL A 302 -19.46 -17.14 0.18
N ASP A 303 -19.80 -18.42 0.22
CA ASP A 303 -19.05 -19.45 -0.52
C ASP A 303 -19.26 -19.34 -2.05
N GLU A 304 -20.48 -19.05 -2.51
CA GLU A 304 -20.80 -19.02 -3.94
C GLU A 304 -20.32 -17.75 -4.66
N PHE A 305 -19.54 -17.91 -5.74
CA PHE A 305 -19.01 -16.78 -6.51
C PHE A 305 -20.10 -15.93 -7.18
N ALA A 306 -21.23 -16.54 -7.56
CA ALA A 306 -22.36 -15.81 -8.13
C ALA A 306 -22.96 -14.82 -7.12
N GLN A 307 -23.02 -15.19 -5.84
CA GLN A 307 -23.49 -14.31 -4.77
C GLN A 307 -22.43 -13.25 -4.42
N GLN A 308 -21.14 -13.63 -4.38
CA GLN A 308 -20.05 -12.67 -4.16
C GLN A 308 -20.06 -11.54 -5.21
N ARG A 309 -20.24 -11.86 -6.50
CA ARG A 309 -20.34 -10.87 -7.58
C ARG A 309 -21.52 -9.91 -7.42
N ARG A 310 -22.67 -10.41 -6.94
CA ARG A 310 -23.86 -9.56 -6.69
C ARG A 310 -23.62 -8.60 -5.53
N LEU A 311 -23.06 -9.10 -4.43
CA LEU A 311 -22.74 -8.29 -3.25
C LEU A 311 -21.66 -7.23 -3.56
N GLY A 312 -20.68 -7.57 -4.39
CA GLY A 312 -19.62 -6.66 -4.81
C GLY A 312 -18.71 -6.21 -3.66
N ALA A 313 -18.14 -5.01 -3.79
CA ALA A 313 -17.17 -4.45 -2.85
C ALA A 313 -17.39 -2.95 -2.60
N THR A 314 -16.83 -2.46 -1.50
CA THR A 314 -16.63 -1.03 -1.24
C THR A 314 -15.33 -0.55 -1.90
N SER A 315 -14.89 0.69 -1.63
CA SER A 315 -13.59 1.18 -2.09
C SER A 315 -12.40 0.40 -1.50
N LYS A 316 -12.59 -0.31 -0.37
CA LYS A 316 -11.53 -0.94 0.42
C LYS A 316 -11.71 -2.44 0.64
N ALA A 317 -12.95 -2.93 0.78
CA ALA A 317 -13.24 -4.30 1.22
C ALA A 317 -14.44 -4.94 0.50
N PRO A 318 -14.44 -6.27 0.29
CA PRO A 318 -15.58 -6.98 -0.26
C PRO A 318 -16.77 -6.96 0.72
N ARG A 319 -17.99 -6.92 0.20
CA ARG A 319 -19.21 -7.02 1.04
C ARG A 319 -19.57 -8.45 1.40
N TRP A 320 -18.96 -9.42 0.72
CA TRP A 320 -19.20 -10.85 0.84
C TRP A 320 -18.20 -11.57 1.75
N ALA A 321 -17.20 -10.86 2.31
CA ALA A 321 -16.27 -11.44 3.28
C ALA A 321 -15.99 -10.47 4.44
N VAL A 322 -15.72 -11.03 5.61
CA VAL A 322 -15.36 -10.30 6.83
C VAL A 322 -14.33 -11.08 7.64
N ALA A 323 -13.47 -10.34 8.34
CA ALA A 323 -12.58 -10.92 9.36
C ALA A 323 -13.21 -10.77 10.74
N PHE A 324 -13.56 -11.88 11.39
CA PHE A 324 -13.85 -11.89 12.81
C PHE A 324 -12.53 -11.93 13.57
N LYS A 325 -12.15 -10.81 14.19
CA LYS A 325 -10.89 -10.69 14.92
C LYS A 325 -11.06 -11.12 16.36
N TYR A 326 -10.16 -11.97 16.84
CA TYR A 326 -10.10 -12.26 18.26
C TYR A 326 -9.63 -11.03 19.03
N PRO A 327 -10.12 -10.82 20.26
CA PRO A 327 -9.59 -9.77 21.10
C PRO A 327 -8.07 -9.94 21.22
N PRO A 328 -7.29 -8.88 20.97
CA PRO A 328 -5.85 -8.96 21.05
C PRO A 328 -5.44 -9.39 22.45
N GLU A 329 -4.30 -10.09 22.54
CA GLU A 329 -3.79 -10.54 23.83
C GLU A 329 -3.59 -9.34 24.76
N GLU A 330 -4.37 -9.33 25.84
CA GLU A 330 -4.19 -8.42 26.95
C GLU A 330 -3.16 -9.03 27.89
N VAL A 331 -2.05 -8.32 28.06
CA VAL A 331 -1.05 -8.68 29.07
C VAL A 331 -0.98 -7.58 30.10
N THR A 332 -0.57 -7.95 31.30
CA THR A 332 -0.32 -6.99 32.36
C THR A 332 1.17 -6.69 32.46
N THR A 333 1.50 -5.42 32.69
CA THR A 333 2.88 -5.00 32.99
C THR A 333 2.87 -3.77 33.88
N ARG A 334 4.02 -3.43 34.45
CA ARG A 334 4.15 -2.26 35.33
C ARG A 334 4.27 -0.98 34.51
N LEU A 335 3.43 0.00 34.79
CA LEU A 335 3.57 1.37 34.29
C LEU A 335 4.63 2.11 35.10
N ARG A 336 5.82 2.27 34.53
CA ARG A 336 6.97 2.89 35.19
C ARG A 336 6.87 4.41 35.24
N ASP A 337 6.37 5.02 34.17
CA ASP A 337 6.19 6.47 34.07
C ASP A 337 5.15 6.81 33.01
N ILE A 338 4.62 8.03 33.03
CA ILE A 338 3.87 8.58 31.89
C ILE A 338 4.66 9.79 31.39
N LYS A 339 5.05 9.75 30.12
CA LYS A 339 5.73 10.85 29.44
C LYS A 339 4.83 11.42 28.35
N VAL A 340 5.23 12.54 27.77
CA VAL A 340 4.49 13.16 26.68
C VAL A 340 5.38 13.32 25.45
N ASN A 341 4.79 13.19 24.28
CA ASN A 341 5.42 13.52 23.01
C ASN A 341 4.75 14.77 22.42
N VAL A 342 5.54 15.63 21.77
CA VAL A 342 5.03 16.84 21.09
C VAL A 342 5.03 16.57 19.58
N GLY A 343 3.84 16.47 18.99
CA GLY A 343 3.69 16.21 17.56
C GLY A 343 3.83 17.46 16.68
N ARG A 344 3.80 17.26 15.36
CA ARG A 344 3.94 18.32 14.34
C ARG A 344 3.07 19.57 14.54
N THR A 345 1.82 19.41 14.97
CA THR A 345 0.88 20.52 15.20
C THR A 345 0.89 21.02 16.65
N GLY A 346 1.97 20.75 17.38
CA GLY A 346 2.14 21.07 18.78
C GLY A 346 1.35 20.18 19.73
N ARG A 347 0.53 19.23 19.25
CA ARG A 347 -0.25 18.32 20.10
C ARG A 347 0.66 17.57 21.07
N VAL A 348 0.36 17.67 22.36
CA VAL A 348 1.09 17.01 23.44
C VAL A 348 0.34 15.75 23.83
N THR A 349 0.87 14.60 23.42
CA THR A 349 0.22 13.29 23.58
C THR A 349 0.90 12.49 24.69
N PRO A 350 0.18 12.10 25.77
CA PRO A 350 0.72 11.23 26.80
C PRO A 350 0.88 9.79 26.29
N PHE A 351 1.95 9.15 26.72
CA PHE A 351 2.20 7.72 26.51
C PHE A 351 2.80 7.11 27.78
N GLY A 352 2.43 5.88 28.08
CA GLY A 352 2.99 5.12 29.20
C GLY A 352 4.35 4.54 28.83
N VAL A 353 5.32 4.72 29.73
CA VAL A 353 6.59 4.01 29.73
C VAL A 353 6.40 2.76 30.59
N LEU A 354 6.47 1.60 29.94
CA LEU A 354 6.15 0.32 30.53
C LEU A 354 7.42 -0.43 30.90
N GLU A 355 7.33 -1.29 31.91
CA GLU A 355 8.25 -2.40 32.02
C GLU A 355 8.11 -3.28 30.76
N PRO A 356 9.22 -3.55 30.04
CA PRO A 356 9.15 -4.26 28.77
C PRO A 356 8.41 -5.59 28.91
N VAL A 357 7.34 -5.75 28.15
CA VAL A 357 6.49 -6.95 28.16
C VAL A 357 6.25 -7.44 26.73
N LYS A 358 6.14 -8.76 26.53
CA LYS A 358 5.76 -9.30 25.22
C LYS A 358 4.24 -9.19 25.04
N VAL A 359 3.81 -8.58 23.94
CA VAL A 359 2.40 -8.46 23.54
C VAL A 359 2.29 -8.91 22.09
N ALA A 360 1.57 -10.01 21.82
CA ALA A 360 1.44 -10.57 20.47
C ALA A 360 2.82 -10.66 19.76
N GLY A 361 3.73 -11.43 20.37
CA GLY A 361 5.09 -11.69 19.91
C GLY A 361 6.12 -10.57 20.13
N SER A 362 5.77 -9.29 20.01
CA SER A 362 6.76 -8.20 20.13
C SER A 362 6.87 -7.62 21.54
N THR A 363 8.09 -7.24 21.94
CA THR A 363 8.31 -6.48 23.17
C THR A 363 7.76 -5.06 23.05
N VAL A 364 6.83 -4.71 23.94
CA VAL A 364 6.26 -3.36 24.09
C VAL A 364 6.86 -2.73 25.35
N ALA A 365 7.49 -1.57 25.17
CA ALA A 365 7.98 -0.73 26.28
C ALA A 365 7.29 0.63 26.35
N MET A 366 6.46 0.97 25.36
CA MET A 366 5.70 2.21 25.29
C MET A 366 4.32 1.94 24.71
N ALA A 367 3.30 2.58 25.27
CA ALA A 367 1.93 2.44 24.80
C ALA A 367 1.18 3.77 24.89
N THR A 368 0.32 4.06 23.90
CA THR A 368 -0.43 5.33 23.87
C THR A 368 -1.47 5.40 24.99
N LEU A 369 -1.64 6.61 25.54
CA LEU A 369 -2.74 6.97 26.43
C LEU A 369 -3.70 7.97 25.76
N HIS A 370 -3.50 8.27 24.48
CA HIS A 370 -4.30 9.15 23.63
C HIS A 370 -4.25 10.64 24.03
N ASN A 371 -4.84 11.03 25.15
CA ASN A 371 -4.86 12.39 25.67
C ASN A 371 -5.04 12.40 27.20
N ILE A 372 -4.90 13.56 27.84
CA ILE A 372 -4.97 13.67 29.31
C ILE A 372 -6.36 13.31 29.87
N ASP A 373 -7.43 13.60 29.12
CA ASP A 373 -8.79 13.28 29.55
C ASP A 373 -8.99 11.75 29.56
N GLU A 374 -8.40 11.03 28.60
CA GLU A 374 -8.37 9.56 28.57
C GLU A 374 -7.52 8.96 29.69
N VAL A 375 -6.39 9.57 30.07
CA VAL A 375 -5.63 9.15 31.26
C VAL A 375 -6.51 9.22 32.50
N GLY A 376 -7.24 10.33 32.68
CA GLY A 376 -8.18 10.53 33.77
C GLY A 376 -9.35 9.54 33.74
N ARG A 377 -9.99 9.37 32.57
CA ARG A 377 -11.12 8.45 32.37
C ARG A 377 -10.74 7.00 32.66
N LYS A 378 -9.55 6.57 32.23
CA LYS A 378 -9.02 5.23 32.52
C LYS A 378 -8.57 5.06 33.97
N GLY A 379 -8.37 6.16 34.70
CA GLY A 379 -7.97 6.15 36.11
C GLY A 379 -6.59 5.55 36.36
N VAL A 380 -5.69 5.62 35.36
CA VAL A 380 -4.35 5.03 35.40
C VAL A 380 -3.40 5.94 36.20
N LEU A 381 -2.64 5.35 37.11
CA LEU A 381 -1.64 6.00 37.95
C LEU A 381 -0.25 5.47 37.64
N ILE A 382 0.77 6.32 37.72
CA ILE A 382 2.16 5.89 37.57
C ILE A 382 2.51 4.97 38.75
N GLY A 383 3.03 3.79 38.44
CA GLY A 383 3.26 2.71 39.40
C GLY A 383 2.29 1.53 39.22
N ASP A 384 1.11 1.76 38.63
CA ASP A 384 0.09 0.73 38.42
C ASP A 384 0.63 -0.48 37.65
N THR A 385 0.10 -1.66 37.96
CA THR A 385 0.05 -2.74 36.98
C THR A 385 -1.07 -2.42 36.00
N VAL A 386 -0.76 -2.31 34.72
CA VAL A 386 -1.69 -1.91 33.66
C VAL A 386 -1.91 -3.04 32.66
N VAL A 387 -3.13 -3.11 32.14
CA VAL A 387 -3.49 -3.99 31.03
C VAL A 387 -3.10 -3.30 29.72
N VAL A 388 -2.32 -4.00 28.90
CA VAL A 388 -1.78 -3.52 27.64
C VAL A 388 -2.17 -4.48 26.53
N ARG A 389 -2.58 -3.92 25.39
CA ARG A 389 -2.88 -4.68 24.17
C ARG A 389 -2.36 -3.92 22.95
N LYS A 390 -2.42 -4.56 21.78
CA LYS A 390 -2.24 -3.88 20.50
C LYS A 390 -3.57 -3.67 19.80
N ALA A 391 -3.98 -2.41 19.63
CA ALA A 391 -5.12 -2.06 18.80
C ALA A 391 -4.82 -2.41 17.34
N GLY A 392 -5.72 -3.19 16.72
CA GLY A 392 -5.56 -3.68 15.35
C GLY A 392 -4.27 -4.48 15.13
N ASP A 393 -3.76 -5.15 16.18
CA ASP A 393 -2.53 -5.95 16.21
C ASP A 393 -1.22 -5.20 15.96
N VAL A 394 -1.27 -3.86 15.88
CA VAL A 394 -0.10 -3.03 15.56
C VAL A 394 0.23 -2.01 16.66
N ILE A 395 -0.73 -1.20 17.11
CA ILE A 395 -0.45 -0.02 17.95
C ILE A 395 -0.66 -0.38 19.43
N PRO A 396 0.38 -0.38 20.27
CA PRO A 396 0.21 -0.67 21.69
C PRO A 396 -0.56 0.45 22.41
N GLU A 397 -1.58 0.08 23.19
CA GLU A 397 -2.35 0.99 24.02
C GLU A 397 -2.55 0.44 25.44
N ILE A 398 -2.62 1.33 26.42
CA ILE A 398 -3.02 0.98 27.79
C ILE A 398 -4.54 0.99 27.85
N VAL A 399 -5.14 -0.13 28.29
CA VAL A 399 -6.59 -0.31 28.37
C VAL A 399 -7.12 0.22 29.71
N SER A 400 -6.57 -0.30 30.80
CA SER A 400 -7.03 -0.04 32.17
C SER A 400 -5.94 -0.38 33.20
N PRO A 401 -6.03 0.13 34.43
CA PRO A 401 -5.22 -0.32 35.56
C PRO A 401 -5.82 -1.59 36.19
N VAL A 402 -4.97 -2.43 36.78
CA VAL A 402 -5.36 -3.54 37.65
C VAL A 402 -5.42 -3.00 39.08
N VAL A 403 -6.56 -2.40 39.43
CA VAL A 403 -6.75 -1.65 40.68
C VAL A 403 -6.47 -2.48 41.94
N ASP A 404 -6.81 -3.77 41.92
CA ASP A 404 -6.60 -4.68 43.05
C ASP A 404 -5.12 -4.94 43.40
N LEU A 405 -4.20 -4.63 42.48
CA LEU A 405 -2.75 -4.75 42.69
C LEU A 405 -2.11 -3.47 43.19
N ARG A 406 -2.89 -2.44 43.53
CA ARG A 406 -2.35 -1.19 44.07
C ARG A 406 -1.83 -1.37 45.48
N ASP A 407 -0.64 -0.86 45.73
CA ASP A 407 0.01 -0.88 47.05
C ASP A 407 -0.02 0.48 47.77
N GLY A 408 -0.56 1.51 47.13
CA GLY A 408 -0.68 2.86 47.66
C GLY A 408 0.54 3.75 47.37
N SER A 409 1.58 3.22 46.71
CA SER A 409 2.74 4.00 46.25
C SER A 409 2.50 4.71 44.92
N GLU A 410 1.38 4.43 44.24
CA GLU A 410 1.08 4.98 42.93
C GLU A 410 0.78 6.48 42.99
N ARG A 411 1.16 7.19 41.92
CA ARG A 411 0.99 8.65 41.81
C ARG A 411 0.23 9.04 40.56
N ALA A 412 -0.65 10.03 40.68
CA ALA A 412 -1.36 10.59 39.54
C ALA A 412 -0.37 11.25 38.57
N PHE A 413 -0.58 11.02 37.27
CA PHE A 413 0.13 11.78 36.25
C PHE A 413 -0.44 13.19 36.18
N VAL A 414 0.45 14.18 36.23
CA VAL A 414 0.11 15.58 36.03
C VAL A 414 0.67 15.99 34.68
N MET A 415 -0.22 16.44 33.80
CA MET A 415 0.18 16.98 32.50
C MET A 415 1.14 18.15 32.71
N PRO A 416 2.29 18.21 32.02
CA PRO A 416 3.19 19.35 32.16
C PRO A 416 2.48 20.65 31.76
N THR A 417 2.80 21.74 32.44
CA THR A 417 2.29 23.09 32.10
C THR A 417 3.15 23.77 31.04
N HIS A 418 4.39 23.31 30.85
CA HIS A 418 5.33 23.84 29.86
C HIS A 418 5.78 22.71 28.93
N CYS A 419 6.01 23.05 27.67
CA CYS A 419 6.45 22.12 26.63
C CYS A 419 7.80 21.50 27.02
N PRO A 420 7.93 20.16 27.06
CA PRO A 420 9.21 19.53 27.43
C PRO A 420 10.32 19.75 26.39
N GLU A 421 9.95 20.17 25.17
CA GLU A 421 10.88 20.33 24.05
C GLU A 421 11.38 21.78 23.90
N CYS A 422 10.59 22.77 24.34
CA CYS A 422 10.95 24.19 24.15
C CYS A 422 10.63 25.11 25.33
N GLY A 423 10.07 24.57 26.43
CA GLY A 423 9.75 25.34 27.63
C GLY A 423 8.58 26.31 27.51
N THR A 424 7.93 26.45 26.34
CA THR A 424 6.76 27.34 26.18
C THR A 424 5.56 26.82 26.96
N GLU A 425 4.82 27.71 27.62
CA GLU A 425 3.56 27.36 28.29
C GLU A 425 2.59 26.66 27.34
N LEU A 426 2.03 25.53 27.78
CA LEU A 426 1.09 24.73 27.01
C LEU A 426 -0.32 25.27 27.17
N GLY A 427 -1.07 25.27 26.08
CA GLY A 427 -2.46 25.75 26.05
C GLY A 427 -3.41 24.69 25.49
N ARG A 428 -4.65 24.69 25.97
CA ARG A 428 -5.76 23.96 25.36
C ARG A 428 -6.65 24.98 24.63
N PRO A 429 -6.63 25.04 23.30
CA PRO A 429 -7.51 25.93 22.55
C PRO A 429 -8.99 25.69 22.88
N GLU A 430 -9.82 26.74 22.81
CA GLU A 430 -11.24 26.64 23.09
C GLU A 430 -11.92 25.60 22.16
N GLY A 431 -12.67 24.67 22.74
CA GLY A 431 -13.35 23.60 22.01
C GLY A 431 -12.46 22.44 21.54
N GLU A 432 -11.15 22.43 21.87
CA GLU A 432 -10.26 21.29 21.63
C GLU A 432 -10.04 20.44 22.90
N VAL A 433 -9.95 19.12 22.72
CA VAL A 433 -9.61 18.17 23.79
C VAL A 433 -8.10 18.14 24.04
N ASP A 434 -7.31 18.38 22.98
CA ASP A 434 -5.88 18.23 22.98
C ASP A 434 -5.17 19.48 23.55
N ILE A 435 -4.19 19.25 24.43
CA ILE A 435 -3.24 20.29 24.88
C ILE A 435 -2.13 20.42 23.84
N ARG A 436 -1.70 21.66 23.58
CA ARG A 436 -0.73 21.97 22.53
C ARG A 436 0.37 22.91 23.00
N CYS A 437 1.54 22.75 22.38
CA CYS A 437 2.59 23.75 22.39
C CYS A 437 2.26 24.83 21.34
N PRO A 438 2.05 26.10 21.74
CA PRO A 438 1.72 27.17 20.80
C PRO A 438 2.95 27.72 20.05
N ASN A 439 4.16 27.30 20.42
CA ASN A 439 5.40 27.73 19.77
C ASN A 439 5.63 26.99 18.45
N THR A 440 4.90 27.39 17.42
CA THR A 440 5.03 26.84 16.06
C THR A 440 6.33 27.25 15.37
N VAL A 441 7.08 28.23 15.92
CA VAL A 441 8.25 28.83 15.26
C VAL A 441 9.54 28.11 15.58
N SER A 442 9.76 27.79 16.86
CA SER A 442 11.06 27.37 17.35
C SER A 442 11.00 26.13 18.21
N CYS A 443 9.82 25.51 18.36
CA CYS A 443 9.73 24.24 19.08
C CYS A 443 10.48 23.16 18.30
N PRO A 444 11.58 22.59 18.83
CA PRO A 444 12.41 21.64 18.10
C PRO A 444 11.63 20.41 17.62
N ALA A 445 10.70 19.93 18.45
CA ALA A 445 9.83 18.82 18.09
C ALA A 445 8.89 19.16 16.94
N GLN A 446 8.22 20.33 16.97
CA GLN A 446 7.31 20.70 15.88
C GLN A 446 8.06 20.87 14.55
N LEU A 447 9.26 21.47 14.58
CA LEU A 447 10.10 21.62 13.40
C LEU A 447 10.54 20.26 12.84
N ARG A 448 11.07 19.38 13.70
CA ARG A 448 11.50 18.02 13.33
C ARG A 448 10.37 17.20 12.73
N GLU A 449 9.23 17.17 13.40
CA GLU A 449 8.05 16.43 12.94
C GLU A 449 7.47 17.02 11.64
N SER A 450 7.56 18.34 11.44
CA SER A 450 7.10 18.99 10.20
C SER A 450 8.00 18.68 9.01
N VAL A 451 9.33 18.71 9.18
CA VAL A 451 10.28 18.30 8.13
C VAL A 451 10.11 16.82 7.79
N PHE A 452 10.01 15.97 8.81
CA PHE A 452 9.78 14.53 8.58
C PHE A 452 8.44 14.26 7.88
N HIS A 453 7.38 14.97 8.24
CA HIS A 453 6.08 14.83 7.59
C HIS A 453 6.09 15.34 6.14
N LEU A 454 6.72 16.49 5.87
CA LEU A 454 6.90 17.02 4.51
C LEU A 454 7.57 16.01 3.59
N ALA A 455 8.61 15.32 4.07
CA ALA A 455 9.36 14.32 3.32
C ALA A 455 8.61 12.98 3.15
N SER A 456 7.54 12.74 3.90
CA SER A 456 6.83 11.45 3.88
C SER A 456 6.21 11.14 2.50
N ARG A 457 5.97 9.84 2.22
CA ARG A 457 5.28 9.38 1.01
C ARG A 457 3.91 10.00 0.78
N GLY A 458 3.24 10.40 1.88
CA GLY A 458 1.92 11.03 1.84
C GLY A 458 1.95 12.52 1.50
N ALA A 459 3.13 13.13 1.49
CA ALA A 459 3.40 14.52 1.14
C ALA A 459 4.33 14.56 -0.08
N LEU A 460 5.57 15.05 0.04
CA LEU A 460 6.48 15.27 -1.10
C LEU A 460 7.30 14.05 -1.52
N ASP A 461 7.32 12.99 -0.71
CA ASP A 461 8.02 11.73 -1.01
C ASP A 461 9.52 11.94 -1.27
N ILE A 462 10.22 12.52 -0.29
CA ILE A 462 11.67 12.82 -0.35
C ILE A 462 12.42 11.66 0.30
N ASP A 463 12.91 10.74 -0.54
CA ASP A 463 13.70 9.61 -0.09
C ASP A 463 14.98 10.03 0.64
N GLY A 464 15.28 9.35 1.75
CA GLY A 464 16.48 9.62 2.57
C GLY A 464 16.34 10.75 3.60
N LEU A 465 15.33 11.62 3.48
CA LEU A 465 15.00 12.67 4.46
C LEU A 465 14.09 12.12 5.57
N GLY A 466 14.59 11.10 6.29
CA GLY A 466 13.90 10.48 7.42
C GLY A 466 14.04 11.24 8.75
N TYR A 467 13.46 10.69 9.82
CA TYR A 467 13.40 11.31 11.16
C TYR A 467 14.77 11.75 11.70
N GLU A 468 15.76 10.86 11.66
CA GLU A 468 17.13 11.15 12.09
C GLU A 468 17.80 12.20 11.22
N THR A 469 17.58 12.15 9.90
CA THR A 469 18.13 13.15 8.96
C THR A 469 17.56 14.55 9.27
N ALA A 470 16.24 14.66 9.44
CA ALA A 470 15.58 15.90 9.81
C ALA A 470 16.10 16.44 11.15
N THR A 471 16.29 15.55 12.13
CA THR A 471 16.83 15.89 13.45
C THR A 471 18.22 16.49 13.35
N VAL A 472 19.13 15.85 12.63
CA VAL A 472 20.52 16.33 12.49
C VAL A 472 20.57 17.65 11.71
N LEU A 473 19.85 17.77 10.60
CA LEU A 473 19.87 19.00 9.80
C LEU A 473 19.36 20.22 10.58
N LEU A 474 18.32 20.05 11.41
CA LEU A 474 17.81 21.10 12.28
C LEU A 474 18.78 21.42 13.43
N ALA A 475 19.31 20.38 14.10
CA ALA A 475 20.21 20.55 15.25
C ALA A 475 21.53 21.24 14.87
N GLU A 476 22.05 20.95 13.67
CA GLU A 476 23.28 21.52 13.13
C GLU A 476 23.04 22.84 12.36
N GLY A 477 21.81 23.37 12.39
CA GLY A 477 21.44 24.64 11.78
C GLY A 477 21.56 24.66 10.25
N ARG A 478 21.54 23.51 9.59
CA ARG A 478 21.58 23.38 8.13
C ARG A 478 20.26 23.76 7.48
N ILE A 479 19.17 23.56 8.20
CA ILE A 479 17.83 24.08 7.88
C ILE A 479 17.22 24.67 9.15
N ARG A 480 16.36 25.68 9.00
CA ARG A 480 15.58 26.24 10.12
C ARG A 480 14.23 25.54 10.26
N ASP A 481 13.60 25.25 9.13
CA ASP A 481 12.27 24.67 9.02
C ASP A 481 12.07 24.08 7.61
N ILE A 482 10.83 23.70 7.30
CA ILE A 482 10.46 23.15 5.99
C ILE A 482 10.76 24.07 4.80
N GLY A 483 10.83 25.39 5.02
CA GLY A 483 11.10 26.38 3.97
C GLY A 483 12.50 26.30 3.39
N ASP A 484 13.46 25.72 4.12
CA ASP A 484 14.84 25.59 3.67
C ASP A 484 15.12 24.24 2.96
N VAL A 485 14.16 23.29 2.95
CA VAL A 485 14.38 21.93 2.42
C VAL A 485 14.77 21.93 0.94
N PHE A 486 14.16 22.80 0.14
CA PHE A 486 14.46 22.92 -1.30
C PHE A 486 15.78 23.65 -1.61
N HIS A 487 16.45 24.18 -0.59
CA HIS A 487 17.75 24.86 -0.69
C HIS A 487 18.91 23.97 -0.26
N LEU A 488 18.64 22.70 0.11
CA LEU A 488 19.68 21.74 0.46
C LEU A 488 20.61 21.49 -0.74
N THR A 489 21.90 21.56 -0.47
CA THR A 489 23.00 21.25 -1.40
C THR A 489 23.91 20.18 -0.80
N ALA A 490 24.91 19.70 -1.56
CA ALA A 490 25.88 18.74 -1.03
C ALA A 490 26.62 19.31 0.20
N GLU A 491 26.97 20.59 0.16
CA GLU A 491 27.67 21.33 1.23
C GLU A 491 26.83 21.45 2.51
N SER A 492 25.50 21.31 2.40
CA SER A 492 24.61 21.28 3.57
C SER A 492 24.91 20.09 4.50
N PHE A 493 25.60 19.06 4.00
CA PHE A 493 25.93 17.85 4.76
C PHE A 493 27.41 17.78 5.20
N ASP A 494 28.21 18.79 4.87
CA ASP A 494 29.65 18.79 5.16
C ASP A 494 29.93 18.68 6.66
N GLY A 495 30.73 17.68 7.03
CA GLY A 495 31.09 17.42 8.43
C GLY A 495 30.02 16.71 9.26
N LEU A 496 28.85 16.40 8.68
CA LEU A 496 27.80 15.66 9.38
C LEU A 496 28.10 14.15 9.42
N ARG A 497 28.08 13.57 10.62
CA ARG A 497 28.28 12.14 10.80
C ARG A 497 27.09 11.34 10.25
N GLY A 498 27.36 10.27 9.50
CA GLY A 498 26.32 9.36 8.99
C GLY A 498 25.72 9.76 7.62
N PHE A 499 26.36 10.70 6.93
CA PHE A 499 26.00 11.12 5.56
C PHE A 499 27.14 10.78 4.59
N ALA A 500 27.08 9.58 4.02
CA ALA A 500 27.94 9.20 2.89
C ALA A 500 27.39 9.76 1.57
N ASP A 501 28.25 9.95 0.58
CA ASP A 501 27.91 10.54 -0.74
C ASP A 501 26.62 9.97 -1.34
N ARG A 502 26.47 8.63 -1.31
CA ARG A 502 25.27 7.96 -1.81
C ARG A 502 23.98 8.39 -1.11
N LYS A 503 24.00 8.59 0.21
CA LYS A 503 22.83 9.03 0.98
C LYS A 503 22.52 10.49 0.67
N ILE A 504 23.55 11.33 0.56
CA ILE A 504 23.41 12.74 0.18
C ILE A 504 22.78 12.84 -1.20
N GLU A 505 23.31 12.10 -2.17
CA GLU A 505 22.81 12.06 -3.54
C GLU A 505 21.34 11.58 -3.59
N GLN A 506 20.99 10.55 -2.81
CA GLN A 506 19.60 10.09 -2.70
C GLN A 506 18.67 11.21 -2.19
N ILE A 507 19.07 11.93 -1.14
CA ILE A 507 18.28 13.04 -0.59
C ILE A 507 18.13 14.16 -1.63
N LEU A 508 19.23 14.58 -2.27
CA LEU A 508 19.20 15.66 -3.24
C LEU A 508 18.35 15.33 -4.47
N ARG A 509 18.42 14.08 -4.97
CA ARG A 509 17.52 13.61 -6.03
C ARG A 509 16.06 13.61 -5.58
N GLY A 510 15.78 13.23 -4.33
CA GLY A 510 14.44 13.28 -3.75
C GLY A 510 13.91 14.71 -3.64
N VAL A 511 14.74 15.66 -3.22
CA VAL A 511 14.40 17.10 -3.15
C VAL A 511 14.13 17.66 -4.54
N ASP A 512 14.92 17.28 -5.54
CA ASP A 512 14.72 17.72 -6.92
C ASP A 512 13.42 17.19 -7.51
N ALA A 513 13.15 15.89 -7.36
CA ALA A 513 11.87 15.29 -7.76
C ALA A 513 10.66 15.87 -7.00
N ALA A 514 10.86 16.37 -5.77
CA ALA A 514 9.82 16.99 -4.98
C ALA A 514 9.35 18.35 -5.55
N ARG A 515 10.16 19.01 -6.39
CA ARG A 515 9.86 20.33 -6.96
C ARG A 515 8.63 20.32 -7.84
N ASP A 516 8.44 19.23 -8.58
CA ASP A 516 7.35 19.05 -9.55
C ASP A 516 6.12 18.35 -9.00
N ARG A 517 6.08 18.08 -7.69
CA ARG A 517 4.93 17.40 -7.09
C ARG A 517 3.68 18.29 -7.15
N PRO A 518 2.48 17.71 -7.37
CA PRO A 518 1.23 18.47 -7.41
C PRO A 518 1.01 19.31 -6.14
N LEU A 519 0.33 20.45 -6.28
CA LEU A 519 0.09 21.42 -5.19
C LEU A 519 -0.52 20.77 -3.95
N TRP A 520 -1.42 19.81 -4.11
CA TRP A 520 -2.07 19.14 -2.98
C TRP A 520 -1.07 18.41 -2.07
N ARG A 521 0.03 17.87 -2.60
CA ARG A 521 1.08 17.21 -1.79
C ARG A 521 1.80 18.24 -0.93
N LEU A 522 2.09 19.40 -1.50
CA LEU A 522 2.66 20.52 -0.75
C LEU A 522 1.73 20.99 0.36
N LEU A 523 0.43 21.17 0.07
CA LEU A 523 -0.58 21.54 1.07
C LEU A 523 -0.65 20.55 2.25
N VAL A 524 -0.53 19.24 1.98
CA VAL A 524 -0.41 18.22 3.04
C VAL A 524 0.86 18.41 3.84
N GLY A 525 1.98 18.71 3.18
CA GLY A 525 3.29 18.95 3.79
C GLY A 525 3.35 20.18 4.71
N LEU A 526 2.63 21.26 4.36
CA LEU A 526 2.51 22.48 5.17
C LEU A 526 1.90 22.24 6.55
N SER A 527 1.27 21.08 6.79
CA SER A 527 0.73 20.67 8.10
C SER A 527 -0.32 21.64 8.67
N ILE A 528 -1.09 22.31 7.80
CA ILE A 528 -2.20 23.17 8.19
C ILE A 528 -3.23 22.35 8.98
N ARG A 529 -3.75 22.89 10.09
CA ARG A 529 -4.71 22.16 10.95
C ARG A 529 -5.92 21.69 10.14
N HIS A 530 -6.33 20.45 10.38
CA HIS A 530 -7.45 19.77 9.71
C HIS A 530 -7.30 19.52 8.19
N VAL A 531 -6.25 20.03 7.55
CA VAL A 531 -5.99 19.83 6.12
C VAL A 531 -5.28 18.49 5.91
N GLY A 532 -6.05 17.43 5.77
CA GLY A 532 -5.56 16.12 5.33
C GLY A 532 -5.54 15.99 3.79
N PRO A 533 -5.09 14.84 3.25
CA PRO A 533 -4.99 14.62 1.80
C PRO A 533 -6.28 14.87 1.02
N THR A 534 -7.44 14.57 1.60
CA THR A 534 -8.75 14.82 0.96
C THR A 534 -9.03 16.31 0.78
N ALA A 535 -8.86 17.09 1.85
CA ALA A 535 -9.10 18.53 1.83
C ALA A 535 -8.06 19.24 0.96
N ALA A 536 -6.79 18.85 1.05
CA ALA A 536 -5.71 19.40 0.24
C ALA A 536 -5.97 19.22 -1.26
N ARG A 537 -6.41 18.03 -1.69
CA ARG A 537 -6.78 17.78 -3.10
C ARG A 537 -7.97 18.62 -3.55
N ALA A 538 -8.97 18.77 -2.68
CA ALA A 538 -10.14 19.58 -3.01
C ALA A 538 -9.78 21.07 -3.18
N LEU A 539 -8.97 21.62 -2.26
CA LEU A 539 -8.46 22.98 -2.34
C LEU A 539 -7.58 23.21 -3.57
N ALA A 540 -6.61 22.33 -3.83
CA ALA A 540 -5.73 22.43 -4.99
C ALA A 540 -6.52 22.35 -6.31
N ARG A 541 -7.50 21.44 -6.40
CA ARG A 541 -8.34 21.32 -7.60
C ARG A 541 -9.16 22.59 -7.85
N GLU A 542 -9.80 23.14 -6.82
CA GLU A 542 -10.71 24.28 -6.99
C GLU A 542 -9.96 25.60 -7.19
N LEU A 543 -8.89 25.83 -6.43
CA LEU A 543 -8.23 27.12 -6.35
C LEU A 543 -6.92 27.17 -7.14
N ARG A 544 -6.36 26.02 -7.52
CA ARG A 544 -5.27 25.83 -8.51
C ARG A 544 -3.91 26.40 -8.12
N SER A 545 -3.84 27.38 -7.23
CA SER A 545 -2.59 27.94 -6.73
C SER A 545 -2.64 28.20 -5.22
N LEU A 546 -1.48 28.16 -4.60
CA LEU A 546 -1.32 28.46 -3.18
C LEU A 546 -1.69 29.92 -2.88
N ASP A 547 -1.39 30.84 -3.79
CA ASP A 547 -1.77 32.26 -3.67
C ASP A 547 -3.30 32.45 -3.69
N ALA A 548 -4.00 31.72 -4.56
CA ALA A 548 -5.47 31.76 -4.60
C ALA A 548 -6.08 31.17 -3.33
N ILE A 549 -5.49 30.11 -2.76
CA ILE A 549 -5.89 29.54 -1.48
C ILE A 549 -5.63 30.55 -0.34
N ALA A 550 -4.47 31.18 -0.33
CA ALA A 550 -4.07 32.15 0.68
C ALA A 550 -4.94 33.42 0.67
N ALA A 551 -5.42 33.83 -0.51
CA ALA A 551 -6.25 35.02 -0.68
C ALA A 551 -7.76 34.76 -0.56
N ALA A 552 -8.20 33.50 -0.57
CA ALA A 552 -9.62 33.16 -0.54
C ALA A 552 -10.23 33.43 0.86
N PRO A 553 -11.41 34.10 0.93
CA PRO A 553 -12.10 34.26 2.21
C PRO A 553 -12.66 32.91 2.70
N ALA A 554 -12.92 32.82 4.01
CA ALA A 554 -13.36 31.58 4.66
C ALA A 554 -14.62 30.99 4.02
N GLU A 555 -15.56 31.84 3.58
CA GLU A 555 -16.80 31.42 2.92
C GLU A 555 -16.53 30.72 1.59
N ARG A 556 -15.55 31.21 0.81
CA ARG A 556 -15.15 30.60 -0.47
C ARG A 556 -14.45 29.27 -0.24
N LEU A 557 -13.58 29.19 0.77
CA LEU A 557 -12.90 27.96 1.14
C LEU A 557 -13.90 26.90 1.64
N ALA A 558 -14.87 27.29 2.47
CA ALA A 558 -15.89 26.39 3.00
C ALA A 558 -16.92 25.92 1.94
N ALA A 559 -16.99 26.58 0.79
CA ALA A 559 -17.82 26.14 -0.34
C ALA A 559 -17.18 24.98 -1.13
N VAL A 560 -15.88 24.70 -0.92
CA VAL A 560 -15.18 23.61 -1.60
C VAL A 560 -15.65 22.25 -1.06
N ASP A 561 -16.06 21.36 -1.95
CA ASP A 561 -16.52 20.01 -1.60
C ASP A 561 -15.45 19.22 -0.81
N GLY A 562 -15.75 18.92 0.47
CA GLY A 562 -14.82 18.28 1.41
C GLY A 562 -14.08 19.24 2.34
N VAL A 563 -14.33 20.55 2.26
CA VAL A 563 -13.78 21.58 3.13
C VAL A 563 -14.92 22.19 3.96
N GLY A 564 -14.99 21.84 5.24
CA GLY A 564 -15.97 22.46 6.15
C GLY A 564 -15.47 23.79 6.74
N PRO A 565 -16.33 24.55 7.45
CA PRO A 565 -15.98 25.85 8.04
C PRO A 565 -14.72 25.80 8.91
N LYS A 566 -14.57 24.77 9.76
CA LYS A 566 -13.36 24.60 10.60
C LYS A 566 -12.06 24.47 9.81
N ILE A 567 -12.11 23.86 8.61
CA ILE A 567 -10.93 23.72 7.74
C ILE A 567 -10.65 25.07 7.07
N ALA A 568 -11.70 25.75 6.60
CA ALA A 568 -11.58 27.08 6.01
C ALA A 568 -10.95 28.08 6.98
N ASP A 569 -11.46 28.18 8.20
CA ASP A 569 -10.92 29.06 9.24
C ASP A 569 -9.45 28.73 9.54
N ALA A 570 -9.13 27.44 9.66
CA ALA A 570 -7.75 26.99 9.90
C ALA A 570 -6.78 27.36 8.76
N VAL A 571 -7.25 27.36 7.51
CA VAL A 571 -6.45 27.80 6.35
C VAL A 571 -6.24 29.32 6.39
N VAL A 572 -7.30 30.10 6.63
CA VAL A 572 -7.22 31.57 6.74
C VAL A 572 -6.30 32.00 7.87
N ASP A 573 -6.46 31.40 9.06
CA ASP A 573 -5.62 31.66 10.23
C ASP A 573 -4.14 31.38 9.92
N TRP A 574 -3.86 30.26 9.24
CA TRP A 574 -2.50 29.87 8.89
C TRP A 574 -1.84 30.90 7.98
N PHE A 575 -2.55 31.35 6.92
CA PHE A 575 -2.02 32.36 6.00
C PHE A 575 -2.06 33.79 6.57
N THR A 576 -2.73 34.05 7.68
CA THR A 576 -2.70 35.37 8.34
C THR A 576 -1.38 35.61 9.07
N ASP A 577 -0.68 34.54 9.47
CA ASP A 577 0.63 34.62 10.10
C ASP A 577 1.73 35.03 9.09
N PRO A 578 2.41 36.17 9.27
CA PRO A 578 3.49 36.62 8.37
C PRO A 578 4.62 35.61 8.23
N ARG A 579 4.85 34.77 9.25
CA ARG A 579 5.94 33.77 9.26
C ARG A 579 5.66 32.62 8.31
N HIS A 580 4.39 32.19 8.23
CA HIS A 580 3.98 31.19 7.26
C HIS A 580 4.06 31.70 5.82
N ARG A 581 3.81 33.00 5.61
CA ARG A 581 4.03 33.64 4.30
C ARG A 581 5.50 33.67 3.91
N ASP A 582 6.40 34.01 4.84
CA ASP A 582 7.86 33.92 4.61
C ASP A 582 8.31 32.50 4.26
N LEU A 583 7.81 31.52 5.01
CA LEU A 583 8.08 30.10 4.75
C LEU A 583 7.66 29.71 3.33
N VAL A 584 6.45 30.09 2.90
CA VAL A 584 5.98 29.84 1.53
C VAL A 584 6.85 30.53 0.50
N ALA A 585 7.27 31.78 0.74
CA ALA A 585 8.17 32.50 -0.14
C ALA A 585 9.53 31.79 -0.28
N ARG A 586 10.06 31.21 0.80
CA ARG A 586 11.30 30.41 0.77
C ARG A 586 11.14 29.10 0.01
N LEU A 587 10.01 28.40 0.17
CA LEU A 587 9.69 27.23 -0.64
C LEU A 587 9.64 27.60 -2.13
N ALA A 588 8.99 28.72 -2.47
CA ALA A 588 8.91 29.23 -3.84
C ALA A 588 10.30 29.54 -4.41
N ALA A 589 11.11 30.30 -3.66
CA ALA A 589 12.48 30.66 -4.04
C ALA A 589 13.38 29.43 -4.16
N GLY A 590 13.07 28.37 -3.41
CA GLY A 590 13.72 27.08 -3.52
C GLY A 590 13.39 26.38 -4.83
N GLY A 591 12.23 26.65 -5.46
CA GLY A 591 11.77 26.00 -6.69
C GLY A 591 10.62 25.01 -6.49
N ALA A 592 9.91 25.08 -5.36
CA ALA A 592 8.71 24.26 -5.15
C ALA A 592 7.55 24.75 -6.05
N ARG A 593 6.84 23.81 -6.69
CA ARG A 593 5.61 24.10 -7.43
C ARG A 593 4.51 24.57 -6.46
N LEU A 594 4.14 25.86 -6.56
CA LEU A 594 3.07 26.47 -5.76
C LEU A 594 1.73 26.58 -6.51
N ALA A 595 1.69 26.17 -7.77
CA ALA A 595 0.50 26.20 -8.59
C ALA A 595 0.46 24.98 -9.50
N ASP A 596 -0.72 24.39 -9.66
CA ASP A 596 -0.92 23.35 -10.66
C ASP A 596 -0.93 23.98 -12.07
N GLU A 597 -0.69 23.16 -13.09
CA GLU A 597 -0.61 23.60 -14.50
C GLU A 597 -1.88 24.32 -14.94
N GLY A 598 -1.77 25.49 -15.58
CA GLY A 598 -2.91 26.32 -16.01
C GLY A 598 -3.51 27.22 -14.92
N ALA A 599 -2.80 27.47 -13.82
CA ALA A 599 -3.23 28.45 -12.81
C ALA A 599 -3.20 29.89 -13.37
N GLY A 600 -4.36 30.57 -13.34
CA GLY A 600 -4.52 31.96 -13.78
C GLY A 600 -5.25 32.14 -15.11
N GLU A 601 -5.54 31.06 -15.84
CA GLU A 601 -6.15 31.09 -17.18
C GLU A 601 -7.68 30.91 -17.17
N GLY A 602 -8.34 31.15 -16.03
CA GLY A 602 -9.76 30.87 -15.84
C GLY A 602 -10.01 29.40 -15.44
N PRO A 603 -11.21 28.83 -15.68
CA PRO A 603 -11.46 27.41 -15.43
C PRO A 603 -10.41 26.57 -16.18
N GLY A 604 -9.73 25.67 -15.47
CA GLY A 604 -8.68 24.83 -16.06
C GLY A 604 -9.19 24.04 -17.27
N PRO A 605 -8.30 23.52 -18.14
CA PRO A 605 -8.71 22.86 -19.39
C PRO A 605 -9.68 21.69 -19.16
N LEU A 606 -9.72 21.13 -17.93
CA LEU A 606 -10.63 20.07 -17.52
C LEU A 606 -11.64 20.49 -16.44
N ASP A 607 -11.92 21.77 -16.26
CA ASP A 607 -12.94 22.21 -15.32
C ASP A 607 -14.33 21.69 -15.69
N GLY A 608 -15.10 21.28 -14.68
CA GLY A 608 -16.39 20.59 -14.88
C GLY A 608 -16.29 19.18 -15.48
N VAL A 609 -15.10 18.74 -15.93
CA VAL A 609 -14.90 17.42 -16.50
C VAL A 609 -14.81 16.37 -15.40
N THR A 610 -15.73 15.41 -15.44
CA THR A 610 -15.67 14.23 -14.55
C THR A 610 -15.24 13.02 -15.35
N LEU A 611 -14.09 12.45 -15.02
CA LEU A 611 -13.55 11.26 -15.69
C LEU A 611 -13.73 9.99 -14.85
N VAL A 612 -13.81 8.87 -15.55
CA VAL A 612 -13.60 7.54 -14.98
C VAL A 612 -12.52 6.86 -15.81
N ILE A 613 -11.38 6.58 -15.19
CA ILE A 613 -10.31 5.83 -15.83
C ILE A 613 -10.53 4.33 -15.59
N THR A 614 -10.46 3.52 -16.63
CA THR A 614 -10.65 2.06 -16.60
C THR A 614 -9.70 1.39 -17.60
N GLY A 615 -9.14 0.23 -17.25
CA GLY A 615 -8.03 -0.35 -18.02
C GLY A 615 -6.66 0.24 -17.66
N THR A 616 -5.64 -0.26 -18.33
CA THR A 616 -4.23 0.12 -18.20
C THR A 616 -3.88 1.13 -19.28
N LEU A 617 -3.22 2.22 -18.92
CA LEU A 617 -2.77 3.25 -19.86
C LEU A 617 -1.25 3.19 -19.96
N ASP A 618 -0.71 2.97 -21.16
CA ASP A 618 0.73 2.94 -21.38
C ASP A 618 1.38 4.27 -20.96
N GLY A 619 2.46 4.18 -20.17
CA GLY A 619 3.17 5.33 -19.62
C GLY A 619 2.50 6.00 -18.41
N TRP A 620 1.28 5.59 -18.02
CA TRP A 620 0.56 6.18 -16.89
C TRP A 620 0.12 5.14 -15.86
N SER A 621 0.56 5.29 -14.61
CA SER A 621 -0.15 4.67 -13.50
C SER A 621 -1.51 5.35 -13.31
N ARG A 622 -2.50 4.64 -12.76
CA ARG A 622 -3.80 5.25 -12.46
C ARG A 622 -3.68 6.46 -11.54
N ASP A 623 -2.75 6.43 -10.60
CA ASP A 623 -2.53 7.52 -9.66
C ASP A 623 -1.88 8.72 -10.36
N THR A 624 -0.87 8.51 -11.21
CA THR A 624 -0.28 9.59 -12.02
C THR A 624 -1.26 10.15 -13.05
N ALA A 625 -2.10 9.31 -13.67
CA ALA A 625 -3.18 9.76 -14.54
C ALA A 625 -4.25 10.56 -13.77
N THR A 626 -4.60 10.09 -12.57
CA THR A 626 -5.55 10.81 -11.69
C THR A 626 -4.97 12.15 -11.25
N GLU A 627 -3.69 12.18 -10.89
CA GLU A 627 -2.96 13.39 -10.54
C GLU A 627 -2.89 14.35 -11.73
N ALA A 628 -2.61 13.89 -12.94
CA ALA A 628 -2.55 14.71 -14.14
C ALA A 628 -3.91 15.37 -14.46
N VAL A 629 -5.00 14.61 -14.36
CA VAL A 629 -6.36 15.12 -14.55
C VAL A 629 -6.72 16.16 -13.48
N GLN A 630 -6.45 15.85 -12.21
CA GLN A 630 -6.73 16.76 -11.10
C GLN A 630 -5.89 18.03 -11.17
N ALA A 631 -4.62 17.90 -11.57
CA ALA A 631 -3.71 19.02 -11.83
C ALA A 631 -4.15 19.88 -13.01
N ARG A 632 -5.13 19.47 -13.82
CA ARG A 632 -5.77 20.27 -14.89
C ARG A 632 -7.20 20.74 -14.57
N GLY A 633 -7.66 20.51 -13.33
CA GLY A 633 -8.98 20.94 -12.83
C GLY A 633 -10.06 19.85 -12.88
N GLY A 634 -9.76 18.69 -13.47
CA GLY A 634 -10.72 17.60 -13.64
C GLY A 634 -11.01 16.80 -12.37
N LYS A 635 -12.16 16.12 -12.35
CA LYS A 635 -12.57 15.22 -11.27
C LYS A 635 -12.53 13.77 -11.72
N VAL A 636 -11.63 12.96 -11.15
CA VAL A 636 -11.67 11.50 -11.35
C VAL A 636 -12.57 10.84 -10.32
N THR A 637 -13.49 10.00 -10.78
CA THR A 637 -14.42 9.23 -9.93
C THR A 637 -14.24 7.73 -10.12
N GLY A 638 -14.67 6.96 -9.12
CA GLY A 638 -14.52 5.51 -9.13
C GLY A 638 -15.57 4.76 -9.95
N SER A 639 -16.68 5.42 -10.30
CA SER A 639 -17.86 4.80 -10.92
C SER A 639 -18.48 5.69 -11.98
N VAL A 640 -18.88 5.10 -13.10
CA VAL A 640 -19.59 5.81 -14.17
C VAL A 640 -20.99 6.21 -13.69
N SER A 641 -21.36 7.46 -13.93
CA SER A 641 -22.67 8.04 -13.59
C SER A 641 -23.11 9.00 -14.70
N LYS A 642 -24.36 9.47 -14.66
CA LYS A 642 -24.85 10.50 -15.61
C LYS A 642 -24.08 11.84 -15.55
N LYS A 643 -23.26 12.05 -14.52
CA LYS A 643 -22.41 13.24 -14.38
C LYS A 643 -21.00 13.04 -14.95
N THR A 644 -20.65 11.84 -15.42
CA THR A 644 -19.36 11.52 -16.00
C THR A 644 -19.30 12.09 -17.43
N THR A 645 -18.25 12.86 -17.72
CA THR A 645 -18.02 13.50 -19.03
C THR A 645 -17.37 12.53 -20.01
N PHE A 646 -16.29 11.85 -19.60
CA PHE A 646 -15.65 10.80 -20.40
C PHE A 646 -15.27 9.59 -19.55
N VAL A 647 -15.19 8.44 -20.20
CA VAL A 647 -14.56 7.25 -19.64
C VAL A 647 -13.29 6.98 -20.44
N VAL A 648 -12.14 7.06 -19.76
CA VAL A 648 -10.85 6.74 -20.37
C VAL A 648 -10.66 5.23 -20.26
N ALA A 649 -10.68 4.55 -21.39
CA ALA A 649 -10.57 3.11 -21.55
C ALA A 649 -9.20 2.77 -22.16
N GLY A 650 -8.25 2.43 -21.29
CA GLY A 650 -6.97 1.86 -21.72
C GLY A 650 -7.10 0.36 -22.04
N ALA A 651 -5.98 -0.32 -22.26
CA ALA A 651 -5.95 -1.77 -22.46
C ALA A 651 -6.70 -2.52 -21.34
N ASP A 652 -7.51 -3.52 -21.70
CA ASP A 652 -8.36 -4.30 -20.80
C ASP A 652 -9.26 -3.45 -19.88
N PRO A 653 -10.14 -2.60 -20.44
CA PRO A 653 -11.01 -1.77 -19.64
C PRO A 653 -11.98 -2.63 -18.83
N GLY A 654 -12.08 -2.37 -17.52
CA GLY A 654 -13.00 -3.09 -16.65
C GLY A 654 -14.43 -3.11 -17.21
N THR A 655 -14.92 -4.30 -17.53
CA THR A 655 -16.15 -4.53 -18.31
C THR A 655 -17.36 -3.81 -17.72
N ALA A 656 -17.51 -3.80 -16.39
CA ALA A 656 -18.63 -3.13 -15.73
C ALA A 656 -18.66 -1.61 -15.93
N LYS A 657 -17.50 -0.95 -16.07
CA LYS A 657 -17.42 0.51 -16.31
C LYS A 657 -17.60 0.81 -17.78
N TYR A 658 -17.02 -0.02 -18.64
CA TYR A 658 -17.17 0.07 -20.08
C TYR A 658 -18.65 -0.08 -20.49
N GLU A 659 -19.30 -1.15 -20.06
CA GLU A 659 -20.74 -1.40 -20.29
C GLU A 659 -21.62 -0.30 -19.68
N LYS A 660 -21.27 0.20 -18.48
CA LYS A 660 -22.01 1.30 -17.86
C LYS A 660 -21.84 2.63 -18.60
N ALA A 661 -20.67 2.88 -19.19
CA ALA A 661 -20.46 4.03 -20.08
C ALA A 661 -21.34 3.93 -21.32
N ARG A 662 -21.37 2.75 -21.96
CA ARG A 662 -22.22 2.47 -23.14
C ARG A 662 -23.70 2.65 -22.84
N SER A 663 -24.21 2.04 -21.76
CA SER A 663 -25.63 2.15 -21.39
C SER A 663 -26.08 3.58 -21.06
N LEU A 664 -25.16 4.39 -20.54
CA LEU A 664 -25.41 5.81 -20.26
C LEU A 664 -25.00 6.74 -21.42
N LYS A 665 -24.51 6.18 -22.54
CA LYS A 665 -24.02 6.90 -23.72
C LYS A 665 -22.97 7.95 -23.41
N ILE A 666 -22.05 7.62 -22.50
CA ILE A 666 -20.94 8.48 -22.12
C ILE A 666 -19.76 8.17 -23.06
N PRO A 667 -19.14 9.19 -23.70
CA PRO A 667 -18.07 8.96 -24.66
C PRO A 667 -16.83 8.28 -24.04
N LEU A 668 -16.22 7.38 -24.81
CA LEU A 668 -15.03 6.62 -24.44
C LEU A 668 -13.80 7.22 -25.11
N LEU A 669 -12.73 7.42 -24.33
CA LEU A 669 -11.42 7.87 -24.83
C LEU A 669 -10.42 6.72 -24.71
N ASP A 670 -9.64 6.48 -25.75
CA ASP A 670 -8.44 5.66 -25.68
C ASP A 670 -7.26 6.46 -25.10
N GLU A 671 -6.06 5.89 -25.14
CA GLU A 671 -4.83 6.54 -24.63
C GLU A 671 -4.47 7.82 -25.40
N ALA A 672 -4.65 7.80 -26.73
CA ALA A 672 -4.42 8.97 -27.57
C ALA A 672 -5.41 10.09 -27.22
N GLY A 673 -6.69 9.74 -27.05
CA GLY A 673 -7.74 10.65 -26.60
C GLY A 673 -7.52 11.17 -25.18
N PHE A 674 -6.94 10.36 -24.28
CA PHE A 674 -6.56 10.81 -22.94
C PHE A 674 -5.39 11.80 -22.96
N THR A 675 -4.39 11.54 -23.79
CA THR A 675 -3.26 12.46 -23.97
C THR A 675 -3.73 13.78 -24.58
N ALA A 676 -4.54 13.72 -25.64
CA ALA A 676 -5.18 14.90 -26.23
C ALA A 676 -6.07 15.66 -25.22
N LEU A 677 -6.79 14.94 -24.35
CA LEU A 677 -7.56 15.56 -23.28
C LEU A 677 -6.68 16.34 -22.29
N LEU A 678 -5.52 15.80 -21.94
CA LEU A 678 -4.60 16.45 -21.02
C LEU A 678 -3.89 17.64 -21.68
N ASP A 679 -3.48 17.53 -22.94
CA ASP A 679 -2.65 18.53 -23.60
C ASP A 679 -3.47 19.66 -24.25
N ASP A 680 -4.59 19.30 -24.90
CA ASP A 680 -5.36 20.20 -25.76
C ASP A 680 -6.81 20.43 -25.27
N GLY A 681 -7.25 19.72 -24.23
CA GLY A 681 -8.53 19.92 -23.56
C GLY A 681 -9.72 19.13 -24.15
N VAL A 682 -10.93 19.46 -23.69
CA VAL A 682 -12.18 18.69 -23.96
C VAL A 682 -12.53 18.59 -25.44
N ASP A 683 -12.36 19.68 -26.19
CA ASP A 683 -12.76 19.73 -27.61
C ASP A 683 -11.87 18.82 -28.48
N ALA A 684 -10.57 18.78 -28.21
CA ALA A 684 -9.63 17.90 -28.89
C ALA A 684 -9.88 16.42 -28.55
N ALA A 685 -10.13 16.12 -27.27
CA ALA A 685 -10.49 14.77 -26.84
C ALA A 685 -11.79 14.26 -27.49
N GLY A 686 -12.77 15.15 -27.71
CA GLY A 686 -14.03 14.82 -28.37
C GLY A 686 -13.87 14.23 -29.77
N VAL A 687 -12.79 14.58 -30.49
CA VAL A 687 -12.48 14.03 -31.82
C VAL A 687 -12.00 12.59 -31.75
N HIS A 688 -11.36 12.22 -30.64
CA HIS A 688 -10.91 10.85 -30.34
C HIS A 688 -11.98 10.04 -29.59
N ALA A 689 -13.10 10.67 -29.24
CA ALA A 689 -14.13 10.02 -28.44
C ALA A 689 -15.00 9.10 -29.30
N VAL A 690 -15.01 7.81 -28.96
CA VAL A 690 -15.91 6.85 -29.60
C VAL A 690 -17.26 6.89 -28.90
N LEU A 691 -18.28 7.37 -29.62
CA LEU A 691 -19.70 7.17 -29.27
C LEU A 691 -20.20 5.99 -30.10
N GLU A 692 -20.07 4.76 -29.59
CA GLU A 692 -20.71 3.63 -30.27
C GLU A 692 -22.23 3.76 -30.14
N GLY A 693 -22.84 4.15 -31.25
CA GLY A 693 -24.25 4.52 -31.39
C GLY A 693 -24.55 5.19 -32.74
N ASP A 694 -23.54 5.72 -33.43
CA ASP A 694 -23.61 6.12 -34.85
C ASP A 694 -22.76 5.15 -35.70
N GLU A 695 -23.27 3.94 -35.90
CA GLU A 695 -23.04 3.18 -37.13
C GLU A 695 -24.42 2.89 -37.74
N GLY A 696 -24.66 3.54 -38.87
CA GLY A 696 -25.63 3.08 -39.87
C GLY A 696 -24.98 2.09 -40.81
#